data_AF-A0A1E5H642-F1
#
_entry.id   AF-A0A1E5H642-F1
#
_cell.length_a   1.000
_cell.length_b   1.000
_cell.length_c   1.000
_cell.angle_alpha   90.00
_cell.angle_beta   90.00
_cell.angle_gamma   90.00
#
_symmetry.space_group_name_H-M   'P 1'
#
loop_
_entity.id
_entity.type
_entity.pdbx_description
1 polymer ?
#
loop_
_entity_poly.entity_id
_entity_poly.type
_entity_poly.pdbx_seq_one_letter_code
_entity_poly.pdbx_strand_id
1 'polypeptide(L)'
;MNPWEVLEIDYTTDSRKIKRAYAKKLKLIFPDEQPEEFQALKLAFDAALAIAKASDDGPATILIKDENILDSEVARQDQIDDQENGSIFDIPFSTQLQRIVAEKDYFYKLAYWEKLVEPINEWSIDEFMANSYSIQVFLVEHFTIIAKEIIHFLFHTFDLLELRDEIGQENYVYGDFTALRYKIYHVPPFSFAIAQDLDRNSREEYFNLRYSIYCMLESDADVHLIEKKIDRAKLIFSKDSDLSNLYVLTTLKIDHGNIKNQVILTKIENALLSTEEGQKNETTEFLRTYIQALKKSQARQVVQETITWKKAQLIIPQQLYYLLEGYVFFFQHKYVIAFEMWKKLPLQEIVYLEDSLKEMKKQLWRTHKQDYLYLQNEMKKRKQKEGKSSESSKIMFFCSLVLIVMFFIFAVFNNTGPNTVHRISKTKLLEQLSSSLEDEEDSYVEKDLNEELIERTFIEAFYLSNQLEQQKQFQIDYMEENVSIEAAAQLNAQPKFEQAVLSDFTIKKNKLTEYTIIYYRDEPINLLGINDYNQKIDKIYGEGWERIEQFTPVNFDDLDIPFSSLAERFIYIFYSTDNQLLKDIFKISFTYDNLLREQMTDFVPAKPYVNSSMSDFSFITKEKTDNDISEIVYIRYKDTPFCTLRFYPGDNEPKINGLVGDSWNFQGENSYTPLKVVDYEEAVKIFIRYILFSSEKQENLAKYDEYFSDNIRSLVNDRLSLDMSKDLINTDLYMDMEKSSDLKADEPTLFLRNGYEVSLVFTFDDLGRLDHVYGDGWEEGNKLEIEGTYTKYIKSTRFILEQ
;
A
#
# COMPACT_ATOMS: atom_id res chain seq x y z
N MET A 1 -10.06 -54.27 -8.71
CA MET A 1 -8.72 -53.71 -8.42
C MET A 1 -8.55 -53.71 -6.92
N ASN A 2 -7.37 -54.04 -6.38
CA ASN A 2 -7.15 -54.00 -4.94
C ASN A 2 -7.13 -52.53 -4.48
N PRO A 3 -8.09 -52.05 -3.66
CA PRO A 3 -8.19 -50.63 -3.33
C PRO A 3 -6.97 -50.11 -2.58
N TRP A 4 -6.30 -50.99 -1.82
CA TRP A 4 -5.10 -50.68 -1.03
C TRP A 4 -3.87 -50.42 -1.92
N GLU A 5 -3.73 -51.17 -3.02
CA GLU A 5 -2.65 -51.00 -3.99
C GLU A 5 -2.80 -49.69 -4.79
N VAL A 6 -4.04 -49.30 -5.11
CA VAL A 6 -4.33 -48.04 -5.83
C VAL A 6 -4.10 -46.82 -4.93
N LEU A 7 -4.51 -46.91 -3.67
CA LEU A 7 -4.29 -45.87 -2.65
C LEU A 7 -2.85 -45.85 -2.10
N GLU A 8 -2.01 -46.83 -2.47
CA GLU A 8 -0.64 -47.02 -1.95
C GLU A 8 -0.53 -47.04 -0.42
N ILE A 9 -1.49 -47.70 0.24
CA ILE A 9 -1.50 -47.89 1.69
C ILE A 9 -1.74 -49.36 2.04
N ASP A 10 -1.26 -49.77 3.21
CA ASP A 10 -1.63 -51.06 3.79
C ASP A 10 -3.13 -51.07 4.17
N TYR A 11 -3.72 -52.26 4.22
CA TYR A 11 -5.08 -52.45 4.72
C TYR A 11 -5.29 -51.75 6.06
N THR A 12 -6.30 -50.89 6.14
CA THR A 12 -6.63 -50.17 7.38
C THR A 12 -8.12 -49.94 7.52
N THR A 13 -8.62 -49.94 8.75
CA THR A 13 -10.00 -49.55 9.09
C THR A 13 -10.10 -48.07 9.49
N ASP A 14 -8.96 -47.37 9.54
CA ASP A 14 -8.89 -45.95 9.88
C ASP A 14 -9.33 -45.11 8.68
N SER A 15 -10.58 -44.64 8.73
CA SER A 15 -11.16 -43.79 7.68
C SER A 15 -10.35 -42.51 7.43
N ARG A 16 -9.62 -41.99 8.43
CA ARG A 16 -8.78 -40.80 8.27
C ARG A 16 -7.56 -41.11 7.41
N LYS A 17 -6.92 -42.26 7.62
CA LYS A 17 -5.79 -42.72 6.77
C LYS A 17 -6.22 -42.95 5.33
N ILE A 18 -7.42 -43.49 5.12
CA ILE A 18 -7.97 -43.72 3.78
C ILE A 18 -8.24 -42.39 3.05
N LYS A 19 -8.91 -41.43 3.71
CA LYS A 19 -9.17 -40.09 3.15
C LYS A 19 -7.86 -39.34 2.85
N ARG A 20 -6.85 -39.43 3.73
CA ARG A 20 -5.52 -38.83 3.50
C ARG A 20 -4.81 -39.45 2.30
N ALA A 21 -4.80 -40.78 2.18
CA ALA A 21 -4.17 -41.48 1.06
C ALA A 21 -4.83 -41.13 -0.28
N TYR A 22 -6.16 -41.07 -0.31
CA TYR A 22 -6.91 -40.63 -1.48
C TYR A 22 -6.59 -39.19 -1.87
N ALA A 23 -6.62 -38.23 -0.93
CA ALA A 23 -6.26 -36.84 -1.20
C ALA A 23 -4.82 -36.71 -1.73
N LYS A 24 -3.88 -37.51 -1.20
CA LYS A 24 -2.49 -37.56 -1.66
C LYS A 24 -2.36 -38.08 -3.09
N LYS A 25 -3.14 -39.10 -3.46
CA LYS A 25 -3.16 -39.68 -4.81
C LYS A 25 -3.90 -38.81 -5.81
N LEU A 26 -4.99 -38.18 -5.39
CA LEU A 26 -5.77 -37.26 -6.22
C LEU A 26 -4.93 -36.07 -6.69
N LYS A 27 -4.01 -35.59 -5.84
CA LYS A 27 -2.99 -34.56 -6.17
C LYS A 27 -2.02 -34.94 -7.31
N LEU A 28 -1.99 -36.20 -7.75
CA LEU A 28 -1.08 -36.67 -8.81
C LEU A 28 -1.82 -36.93 -10.14
N ILE A 29 -3.14 -36.81 -10.16
CA ILE A 29 -3.98 -37.14 -11.31
C ILE A 29 -4.69 -35.87 -11.76
N PHE A 30 -4.49 -35.45 -13.01
CA PHE A 30 -5.26 -34.35 -13.61
C PHE A 30 -6.57 -34.91 -14.17
N PRO A 31 -7.76 -34.61 -13.61
CA PRO A 31 -9.01 -35.26 -14.00
C PRO A 31 -9.37 -35.09 -15.48
N ASP A 32 -9.00 -33.96 -16.08
CA ASP A 32 -9.26 -33.65 -17.49
C ASP A 32 -8.31 -34.36 -18.47
N GLU A 33 -7.08 -34.67 -18.02
CA GLU A 33 -6.06 -35.34 -18.86
C GLU A 33 -6.03 -36.85 -18.64
N GLN A 34 -6.46 -37.32 -17.46
CA GLN A 34 -6.38 -38.72 -17.00
C GLN A 34 -7.70 -39.22 -16.36
N PRO A 35 -8.83 -39.20 -17.08
CA PRO A 35 -10.15 -39.54 -16.52
C PRO A 35 -10.25 -40.99 -16.05
N GLU A 36 -9.57 -41.92 -16.71
CA GLU A 36 -9.56 -43.35 -16.33
C GLU A 36 -8.82 -43.58 -15.01
N GLU A 37 -7.70 -42.88 -14.79
CA GLU A 37 -6.93 -42.96 -13.55
C GLU A 37 -7.68 -42.32 -12.39
N PHE A 38 -8.36 -41.20 -12.63
CA PHE A 38 -9.23 -40.56 -11.66
C PHE A 38 -10.40 -41.48 -11.26
N GLN A 39 -11.05 -42.11 -12.24
CA GLN A 39 -12.15 -43.05 -11.98
C GLN A 39 -11.66 -44.29 -11.22
N ALA A 40 -10.48 -44.83 -11.56
CA ALA A 40 -9.87 -45.94 -10.85
C ALA A 40 -9.53 -45.59 -9.40
N LEU A 41 -9.00 -44.39 -9.16
CA LEU A 41 -8.70 -43.89 -7.82
C LEU A 41 -9.98 -43.70 -6.98
N LYS A 42 -11.03 -43.12 -7.57
CA LYS A 42 -12.33 -42.93 -6.92
C LYS A 42 -12.98 -44.27 -6.54
N LEU A 43 -12.98 -45.23 -7.46
CA LEU A 43 -13.51 -46.58 -7.19
C LEU A 43 -12.72 -47.32 -6.10
N ALA A 44 -11.39 -47.17 -6.09
CA ALA A 44 -10.55 -47.75 -5.04
C ALA A 44 -10.84 -47.12 -3.67
N PHE A 45 -11.05 -45.81 -3.63
CA PHE A 45 -11.42 -45.10 -2.40
C PHE A 45 -12.80 -45.50 -1.88
N ASP A 46 -13.82 -45.50 -2.74
CA ASP A 46 -15.18 -45.90 -2.36
C ASP A 46 -15.19 -47.34 -1.83
N ALA A 47 -14.41 -48.23 -2.45
CA ALA A 47 -14.23 -49.60 -1.96
C ALA A 47 -13.50 -49.66 -0.62
N ALA A 48 -12.42 -48.89 -0.42
CA ALA A 48 -11.68 -48.85 0.86
C ALA A 48 -12.55 -48.30 2.00
N LEU A 49 -13.32 -47.22 1.76
CA LEU A 49 -14.26 -46.69 2.74
C LEU A 49 -15.41 -47.65 3.02
N ALA A 50 -15.95 -48.32 2.00
CA ALA A 50 -16.98 -49.34 2.20
C ALA A 50 -16.46 -50.51 3.03
N ILE A 51 -15.21 -50.94 2.81
CA ILE A 51 -14.57 -51.99 3.62
C ILE A 51 -14.36 -51.51 5.06
N ALA A 52 -13.89 -50.28 5.27
CA ALA A 52 -13.72 -49.71 6.61
C ALA A 52 -15.07 -49.56 7.35
N LYS A 53 -16.12 -49.10 6.67
CA LYS A 53 -17.48 -48.99 7.24
C LYS A 53 -18.12 -50.36 7.52
N ALA A 54 -17.93 -51.33 6.63
CA ALA A 54 -18.42 -52.71 6.82
C ALA A 54 -17.64 -53.52 7.86
N SER A 55 -16.52 -52.99 8.37
CA SER A 55 -15.84 -53.56 9.54
C SER A 55 -16.25 -52.90 10.86
N ASP A 56 -16.94 -51.76 10.83
CA ASP A 56 -17.62 -51.14 11.97
C ASP A 56 -19.06 -51.65 12.13
N ASP A 57 -19.76 -51.95 11.02
CA ASP A 57 -21.11 -52.51 11.02
C ASP A 57 -21.15 -53.93 10.41
N GLY A 58 -21.62 -54.91 11.21
CA GLY A 58 -21.83 -56.30 10.79
C GLY A 58 -22.79 -56.45 9.59
N PRO A 59 -22.78 -57.60 8.89
CA PRO A 59 -23.15 -57.67 7.48
C PRO A 59 -24.67 -57.74 7.25
N ALA A 60 -25.19 -56.88 6.35
CA ALA A 60 -26.32 -57.19 5.48
C ALA A 60 -26.42 -56.26 4.24
N THR A 61 -25.99 -56.81 3.10
CA THR A 61 -26.64 -56.83 1.78
C THR A 61 -27.17 -55.55 1.08
N ILE A 62 -26.47 -55.27 -0.02
CA ILE A 62 -26.72 -54.48 -1.24
C ILE A 62 -28.17 -54.61 -1.82
N LEU A 63 -28.75 -53.53 -2.42
CA LEU A 63 -29.24 -53.42 -3.83
C LEU A 63 -30.13 -52.17 -4.13
N ILE A 64 -29.58 -51.29 -5.00
CA ILE A 64 -30.11 -50.59 -6.21
C ILE A 64 -31.34 -49.62 -6.17
N LYS A 65 -31.04 -48.38 -6.63
CA LYS A 65 -31.79 -47.30 -7.32
C LYS A 65 -33.23 -47.55 -7.83
N ASP A 66 -34.12 -46.55 -7.69
CA ASP A 66 -34.56 -45.66 -8.79
C ASP A 66 -35.54 -44.54 -8.36
N GLU A 67 -35.67 -43.56 -9.26
CA GLU A 67 -36.22 -42.19 -9.24
C GLU A 67 -37.73 -42.01 -9.01
N ASN A 68 -38.16 -40.88 -8.39
CA ASN A 68 -39.03 -39.82 -8.97
C ASN A 68 -39.86 -39.00 -7.94
N ILE A 69 -39.63 -37.67 -7.96
CA ILE A 69 -40.55 -36.56 -8.29
C ILE A 69 -41.89 -36.34 -7.51
N LEU A 70 -41.93 -35.12 -6.94
CA LEU A 70 -43.00 -34.12 -6.73
C LEU A 70 -44.16 -34.30 -5.71
N ASP A 71 -44.25 -33.24 -4.90
CA ASP A 71 -45.41 -32.37 -4.62
C ASP A 71 -46.31 -32.54 -3.39
N SER A 72 -46.36 -31.42 -2.65
CA SER A 72 -47.54 -30.77 -2.04
C SER A 72 -48.15 -31.48 -0.81
N GLU A 73 -48.70 -30.85 0.23
CA GLU A 73 -48.96 -29.46 0.59
C GLU A 73 -49.61 -29.48 2.00
N VAL A 74 -49.53 -28.34 2.70
CA VAL A 74 -50.55 -27.81 3.65
C VAL A 74 -50.60 -28.36 5.10
N ALA A 75 -49.95 -27.57 5.96
CA ALA A 75 -50.52 -26.75 7.05
C ALA A 75 -51.20 -27.38 8.28
N ARG A 76 -50.69 -27.01 9.47
CA ARG A 76 -51.23 -26.00 10.43
C ARG A 76 -50.53 -26.21 11.79
N GLN A 77 -49.70 -25.26 12.23
CA GLN A 77 -50.04 -24.26 13.27
C GLN A 77 -50.47 -24.89 14.61
N ASP A 78 -49.54 -24.92 15.56
CA ASP A 78 -49.68 -24.22 16.85
C ASP A 78 -48.28 -23.96 17.44
N GLN A 79 -47.99 -22.68 17.69
CA GLN A 79 -46.94 -22.19 18.60
C GLN A 79 -47.53 -22.30 20.03
N ILE A 80 -46.83 -22.60 21.12
CA ILE A 80 -45.70 -21.89 21.75
C ILE A 80 -45.13 -22.83 22.86
N ASP A 81 -43.81 -22.70 23.09
CA ASP A 81 -43.00 -23.10 24.25
C ASP A 81 -42.85 -24.60 24.58
N ASP A 82 -41.82 -25.19 23.99
CA ASP A 82 -40.84 -26.04 24.70
C ASP A 82 -39.78 -26.52 23.68
N GLN A 83 -38.70 -25.75 23.46
CA GLN A 83 -37.52 -26.24 22.72
C GLN A 83 -36.18 -25.66 23.25
N GLU A 84 -35.75 -26.13 24.42
CA GLU A 84 -34.35 -26.53 24.59
C GLU A 84 -34.21 -27.98 24.12
N ASN A 85 -34.00 -28.17 22.81
CA ASN A 85 -33.34 -29.33 22.18
C ASN A 85 -33.56 -29.26 20.66
N GLY A 86 -32.99 -28.24 20.02
CA GLY A 86 -32.72 -28.26 18.59
C GLY A 86 -31.45 -29.08 18.34
N SER A 87 -31.56 -30.09 17.49
CA SER A 87 -30.46 -30.95 17.02
C SER A 87 -29.17 -30.15 16.76
N ILE A 88 -28.09 -30.52 17.44
CA ILE A 88 -26.76 -29.90 17.35
C ILE A 88 -26.06 -30.17 15.99
N PHE A 89 -26.69 -30.92 15.08
CA PHE A 89 -26.00 -31.54 13.93
C PHE A 89 -25.99 -30.77 12.60
N ASP A 90 -26.59 -29.57 12.48
CA ASP A 90 -26.68 -28.85 11.17
C ASP A 90 -25.96 -27.49 11.10
N ILE A 91 -24.99 -27.20 11.98
CA ILE A 91 -24.27 -25.92 11.94
C ILE A 91 -23.06 -26.02 11.00
N PRO A 92 -22.93 -25.18 9.95
CA PRO A 92 -21.79 -25.18 9.04
C PRO A 92 -20.45 -24.99 9.77
N PHE A 93 -19.39 -25.66 9.30
CA PHE A 93 -18.05 -25.61 9.91
C PHE A 93 -17.52 -24.20 10.10
N SER A 94 -17.70 -23.32 9.10
CA SER A 94 -17.30 -21.91 9.16
C SER A 94 -17.99 -21.17 10.31
N THR A 95 -19.28 -21.44 10.55
CA THR A 95 -20.03 -20.87 11.68
C THR A 95 -19.55 -21.42 13.03
N GLN A 96 -19.17 -22.70 13.10
CA GLN A 96 -18.57 -23.28 14.30
C GLN A 96 -17.20 -22.68 14.60
N LEU A 97 -16.37 -22.48 13.57
CA LEU A 97 -15.07 -21.81 13.67
C LEU A 97 -15.21 -20.37 14.17
N GLN A 98 -16.14 -19.59 13.59
CA GLN A 98 -16.43 -18.23 14.05
C GLN A 98 -16.87 -18.18 15.51
N ARG A 99 -17.68 -19.15 15.97
CA ARG A 99 -18.08 -19.25 17.38
C ARG A 99 -16.85 -19.49 18.27
N ILE A 100 -15.93 -20.37 17.88
CA ILE A 100 -14.69 -20.60 18.63
C ILE A 100 -13.87 -19.33 18.75
N VAL A 101 -13.72 -18.56 17.66
CA VAL A 101 -13.01 -17.28 17.68
C VAL A 101 -13.71 -16.27 18.59
N ALA A 102 -15.06 -16.22 18.55
CA ALA A 102 -15.86 -15.33 19.39
C ALA A 102 -15.73 -15.62 20.90
N GLU A 103 -15.38 -16.86 21.30
CA GLU A 103 -15.16 -17.21 22.71
C GLU A 103 -13.92 -16.53 23.33
N LYS A 104 -13.07 -15.85 22.52
CA LYS A 104 -11.85 -15.10 22.96
C LYS A 104 -10.88 -15.89 23.87
N ASP A 105 -10.98 -17.22 23.88
CA ASP A 105 -10.08 -18.16 24.58
C ASP A 105 -9.49 -19.21 23.61
N TYR A 106 -9.72 -19.03 22.30
CA TYR A 106 -9.35 -19.99 21.25
C TYR A 106 -7.84 -20.19 21.10
N PHE A 107 -7.05 -19.21 21.55
CA PHE A 107 -5.59 -19.17 21.49
C PHE A 107 -4.90 -20.37 22.15
N TYR A 108 -5.51 -20.97 23.19
CA TYR A 108 -4.83 -21.94 24.06
C TYR A 108 -5.67 -23.16 24.47
N LYS A 109 -6.99 -23.12 24.31
CA LYS A 109 -7.87 -24.24 24.67
C LYS A 109 -7.98 -25.26 23.54
N LEU A 110 -7.12 -26.29 23.57
CA LEU A 110 -7.13 -27.38 22.60
C LEU A 110 -8.50 -28.08 22.46
N ALA A 111 -9.25 -28.20 23.55
CA ALA A 111 -10.56 -28.86 23.57
C ALA A 111 -11.58 -28.25 22.59
N TYR A 112 -11.51 -26.94 22.31
CA TYR A 112 -12.39 -26.30 21.33
C TYR A 112 -12.08 -26.78 19.91
N TRP A 113 -10.79 -26.95 19.61
CA TRP A 113 -10.31 -27.43 18.32
C TRP A 113 -10.57 -28.92 18.12
N GLU A 114 -10.42 -29.74 19.17
CA GLU A 114 -10.77 -31.16 19.15
C GLU A 114 -12.25 -31.36 18.85
N LYS A 115 -13.12 -30.57 19.49
CA LYS A 115 -14.57 -30.60 19.25
C LYS A 115 -14.94 -30.15 17.84
N LEU A 116 -14.27 -29.13 17.30
CA LEU A 116 -14.51 -28.63 15.94
C LEU A 116 -14.30 -29.71 14.88
N VAL A 117 -13.31 -30.58 15.09
CA VAL A 117 -12.93 -31.64 14.13
C VAL A 117 -13.45 -33.03 14.52
N GLU A 118 -14.27 -33.14 15.57
CA GLU A 118 -14.88 -34.42 16.00
C GLU A 118 -15.61 -35.13 14.84
N PRO A 119 -16.41 -34.43 13.99
CA PRO A 119 -17.13 -35.05 12.87
C PRO A 119 -16.25 -35.34 11.63
N ILE A 120 -14.92 -35.26 11.71
CA ILE A 120 -14.01 -35.44 10.56
C ILE A 120 -14.21 -36.76 9.79
N ASN A 121 -14.65 -37.81 10.49
CA ASN A 121 -14.94 -39.11 9.88
C ASN A 121 -16.23 -39.09 9.06
N GLU A 122 -17.17 -38.21 9.39
CA GLU A 122 -18.47 -38.06 8.76
C GLU A 122 -18.41 -37.17 7.50
N TRP A 123 -17.47 -36.22 7.44
CA TRP A 123 -17.35 -35.30 6.29
C TRP A 123 -17.11 -36.01 4.96
N SER A 124 -17.76 -35.51 3.91
CA SER A 124 -17.39 -35.80 2.52
C SER A 124 -15.97 -35.30 2.21
N ILE A 125 -15.40 -35.68 1.07
CA ILE A 125 -14.10 -35.16 0.64
C ILE A 125 -14.21 -33.65 0.40
N ASP A 126 -15.24 -33.20 -0.30
CA ASP A 126 -15.42 -31.78 -0.65
C ASP A 126 -15.57 -30.93 0.62
N GLU A 127 -16.31 -31.44 1.62
CA GLU A 127 -16.42 -30.83 2.94
C GLU A 127 -15.08 -30.80 3.68
N PHE A 128 -14.33 -31.91 3.67
CA PHE A 128 -12.99 -31.94 4.28
C PHE A 128 -12.05 -30.93 3.62
N MET A 129 -12.08 -30.79 2.29
CA MET A 129 -11.26 -29.84 1.55
C MET A 129 -11.67 -28.39 1.84
N ALA A 130 -12.97 -28.08 1.86
CA ALA A 130 -13.47 -26.75 2.22
C ALA A 130 -13.14 -26.37 3.67
N ASN A 131 -13.27 -27.31 4.61
CA ASN A 131 -12.91 -27.11 6.00
C ASN A 131 -11.39 -26.93 6.17
N SER A 132 -10.59 -27.70 5.41
CA SER A 132 -9.14 -27.54 5.36
C SER A 132 -8.76 -26.14 4.87
N TYR A 133 -9.38 -25.64 3.79
CA TYR A 133 -9.16 -24.29 3.29
C TYR A 133 -9.50 -23.23 4.34
N SER A 134 -10.64 -23.37 5.02
CA SER A 134 -11.05 -22.47 6.11
C SER A 134 -10.02 -22.40 7.23
N ILE A 135 -9.40 -23.54 7.59
CA ILE A 135 -8.34 -23.60 8.58
C ILE A 135 -7.04 -22.96 8.08
N GLN A 136 -6.71 -23.09 6.80
CA GLN A 136 -5.53 -22.41 6.21
C GLN A 136 -5.66 -20.89 6.33
N VAL A 137 -6.81 -20.34 5.95
CA VAL A 137 -7.12 -18.89 6.05
C VAL A 137 -7.01 -18.44 7.52
N PHE A 138 -7.69 -19.14 8.42
CA PHE A 138 -7.65 -18.85 9.86
C PHE A 138 -6.22 -18.85 10.42
N LEU A 139 -5.40 -19.83 10.05
CA LEU A 139 -4.03 -19.92 10.52
C LEU A 139 -3.17 -18.77 9.99
N VAL A 140 -3.34 -18.35 8.74
CA VAL A 140 -2.63 -17.18 8.20
C VAL A 140 -2.98 -15.90 8.97
N GLU A 141 -4.24 -15.73 9.33
CA GLU A 141 -4.73 -14.55 10.06
C GLU A 141 -4.27 -14.53 11.52
N HIS A 142 -4.18 -15.69 12.19
CA HIS A 142 -4.07 -15.73 13.65
C HIS A 142 -2.84 -16.46 14.21
N PHE A 143 -1.99 -17.10 13.42
CA PHE A 143 -0.90 -17.96 13.94
C PHE A 143 0.05 -17.29 14.96
N THR A 144 0.17 -15.97 14.95
CA THR A 144 0.99 -15.19 15.88
C THR A 144 0.52 -15.30 17.34
N ILE A 145 -0.76 -15.63 17.54
CA ILE A 145 -1.41 -15.68 18.85
C ILE A 145 -2.04 -17.05 19.14
N ILE A 146 -1.73 -18.10 18.38
CA ILE A 146 -2.18 -19.47 18.65
C ILE A 146 -1.07 -20.30 19.27
N ALA A 147 -1.41 -21.07 20.30
CA ALA A 147 -0.50 -22.02 20.91
C ALA A 147 0.02 -23.03 19.87
N LYS A 148 1.32 -23.31 19.94
CA LYS A 148 2.01 -24.21 19.00
C LYS A 148 1.38 -25.60 18.95
N GLU A 149 0.87 -26.09 20.07
CA GLU A 149 0.20 -27.37 20.21
C GLU A 149 -1.08 -27.44 19.36
N ILE A 150 -1.84 -26.34 19.31
CA ILE A 150 -3.05 -26.23 18.49
C ILE A 150 -2.68 -26.19 17.01
N ILE A 151 -1.67 -25.38 16.64
CA ILE A 151 -1.18 -25.34 15.26
C ILE A 151 -0.73 -26.74 14.83
N HIS A 152 0.08 -27.43 15.63
CA HIS A 152 0.54 -28.79 15.31
C HIS A 152 -0.61 -29.79 15.23
N PHE A 153 -1.62 -29.67 16.10
CA PHE A 153 -2.84 -30.46 16.01
C PHE A 153 -3.58 -30.25 14.69
N LEU A 154 -3.78 -29.00 14.27
CA LEU A 154 -4.47 -28.67 13.02
C LEU A 154 -3.67 -29.10 11.80
N PHE A 155 -2.35 -28.86 11.80
CA PHE A 155 -1.44 -29.34 10.75
C PHE A 155 -1.48 -30.86 10.62
N HIS A 156 -1.49 -31.58 11.74
CA HIS A 156 -1.61 -33.04 11.72
C HIS A 156 -3.00 -33.48 11.24
N THR A 157 -4.06 -32.83 11.70
CA THR A 157 -5.45 -33.20 11.42
C THR A 157 -5.75 -33.10 9.93
N PHE A 158 -5.39 -31.96 9.32
CA PHE A 158 -5.66 -31.64 7.92
C PHE A 158 -4.49 -31.94 6.97
N ASP A 159 -3.41 -32.53 7.46
CA ASP A 159 -2.19 -32.85 6.69
C ASP A 159 -1.60 -31.63 5.96
N LEU A 160 -1.49 -30.51 6.67
CA LEU A 160 -1.16 -29.23 6.06
C LEU A 160 0.32 -29.10 5.64
N LEU A 161 1.21 -29.95 6.18
CA LEU A 161 2.63 -29.96 5.80
C LEU A 161 2.83 -30.43 4.35
N GLU A 162 2.05 -31.43 3.91
CA GLU A 162 2.17 -32.04 2.58
C GLU A 162 1.17 -31.46 1.55
N LEU A 163 0.52 -30.33 1.86
CA LEU A 163 -0.29 -29.58 0.88
C LEU A 163 0.60 -29.07 -0.26
N ARG A 164 0.17 -29.29 -1.50
CA ARG A 164 0.83 -28.83 -2.72
C ARG A 164 -0.11 -27.89 -3.46
N ASP A 165 0.45 -26.91 -4.16
CA ASP A 165 -0.22 -25.69 -4.62
C ASP A 165 -1.35 -25.91 -5.66
N GLU A 166 -1.45 -27.08 -6.29
CA GLU A 166 -2.39 -27.31 -7.40
C GLU A 166 -3.03 -28.72 -7.36
N ILE A 167 -4.36 -28.77 -7.45
CA ILE A 167 -5.15 -29.97 -7.82
C ILE A 167 -6.16 -29.53 -8.91
N GLY A 168 -5.80 -29.65 -10.19
CA GLY A 168 -6.73 -29.32 -11.28
C GLY A 168 -7.09 -27.83 -11.37
N GLN A 169 -8.38 -27.51 -11.57
CA GLN A 169 -8.88 -26.15 -11.84
C GLN A 169 -9.43 -25.40 -10.59
N GLU A 170 -9.45 -26.02 -9.41
CA GLU A 170 -10.00 -25.43 -8.17
C GLU A 170 -8.89 -25.18 -7.13
N ASN A 171 -8.74 -23.94 -6.68
CA ASN A 171 -7.72 -23.52 -5.72
C ASN A 171 -8.06 -23.96 -4.30
N TYR A 172 -7.68 -25.19 -3.93
CA TYR A 172 -7.85 -25.74 -2.59
C TYR A 172 -6.76 -25.37 -1.58
N VAL A 173 -5.76 -24.60 -2.03
CA VAL A 173 -4.68 -24.09 -1.20
C VAL A 173 -4.74 -22.58 -1.17
N TYR A 174 -4.78 -22.01 0.03
CA TYR A 174 -4.75 -20.57 0.19
C TYR A 174 -3.32 -20.07 -0.09
N GLY A 175 -3.14 -19.17 -1.06
CA GLY A 175 -1.81 -18.78 -1.56
C GLY A 175 -0.87 -18.28 -0.46
N ASP A 176 -1.38 -17.44 0.45
CA ASP A 176 -0.60 -16.92 1.58
C ASP A 176 -0.22 -18.02 2.57
N PHE A 177 -1.05 -19.07 2.70
CA PHE A 177 -0.75 -20.21 3.55
C PHE A 177 0.48 -20.94 3.03
N THR A 178 0.62 -21.15 1.72
CA THR A 178 1.82 -21.77 1.14
C THR A 178 3.08 -20.97 1.50
N ALA A 179 3.03 -19.64 1.38
CA ALA A 179 4.15 -18.76 1.67
C ALA A 179 4.55 -18.79 3.16
N LEU A 180 3.56 -18.80 4.07
CA LEU A 180 3.78 -18.72 5.51
C LEU A 180 3.86 -20.09 6.22
N ARG A 181 3.54 -21.20 5.54
CA ARG A 181 3.41 -22.54 6.10
C ARG A 181 4.55 -22.93 7.06
N TYR A 182 5.79 -22.71 6.64
CA TYR A 182 6.96 -23.03 7.48
C TYR A 182 6.98 -22.17 8.75
N LYS A 183 6.73 -20.86 8.64
CA LYS A 183 6.70 -19.94 9.77
C LYS A 183 5.57 -20.29 10.75
N ILE A 184 4.36 -20.56 10.23
CA ILE A 184 3.20 -20.98 11.01
C ILE A 184 3.53 -22.24 11.81
N TYR A 185 4.11 -23.27 11.16
CA TYR A 185 4.44 -24.51 11.84
C TYR A 185 5.56 -24.37 12.89
N HIS A 186 6.47 -23.41 12.69
CA HIS A 186 7.65 -23.18 13.53
C HIS A 186 7.50 -22.00 14.50
N VAL A 187 6.27 -21.60 14.85
CA VAL A 187 6.04 -20.57 15.88
C VAL A 187 6.76 -20.88 17.19
N PRO A 188 7.22 -19.83 17.92
CA PRO A 188 7.76 -19.99 19.26
C PRO A 188 6.73 -20.63 20.20
N PRO A 189 7.17 -21.48 21.15
CA PRO A 189 6.28 -22.15 22.10
C PRO A 189 5.86 -21.20 23.23
N PHE A 190 5.15 -20.11 22.89
CA PHE A 190 4.62 -19.17 23.88
C PHE A 190 3.56 -19.82 24.76
N SER A 191 3.59 -19.49 26.05
CA SER A 191 2.50 -19.81 26.96
C SER A 191 1.40 -18.76 26.86
N PHE A 192 0.16 -19.24 26.77
CA PHE A 192 -1.04 -18.41 26.76
C PHE A 192 -1.88 -18.59 28.03
N ALA A 193 -1.36 -19.32 29.04
CA ALA A 193 -2.06 -19.59 30.29
C ALA A 193 -2.48 -18.31 31.04
N ILE A 194 -1.69 -17.23 30.89
CA ILE A 194 -1.96 -15.92 31.48
C ILE A 194 -3.22 -15.25 30.91
N ALA A 195 -3.82 -15.76 29.82
CA ALA A 195 -5.01 -15.16 29.23
C ALA A 195 -6.14 -14.94 30.25
N GLN A 196 -6.26 -15.81 31.26
CA GLN A 196 -7.26 -15.69 32.33
C GLN A 196 -7.08 -14.44 33.20
N ASP A 197 -5.83 -13.97 33.34
CA ASP A 197 -5.46 -12.81 34.14
C ASP A 197 -5.44 -11.50 33.33
N LEU A 198 -5.57 -11.58 32.00
CA LEU A 198 -5.61 -10.44 31.08
C LEU A 198 -7.05 -10.02 30.74
N ASP A 199 -7.23 -8.71 30.56
CA ASP A 199 -8.47 -8.16 30.01
C ASP A 199 -8.78 -8.74 28.62
N ARG A 200 -10.05 -9.10 28.39
CA ARG A 200 -10.48 -9.79 27.17
C ARG A 200 -10.22 -8.99 25.90
N ASN A 201 -10.23 -7.66 25.95
CA ASN A 201 -10.04 -6.82 24.77
C ASN A 201 -8.57 -6.55 24.47
N SER A 202 -7.68 -6.69 25.46
CA SER A 202 -6.24 -6.47 25.28
C SER A 202 -5.43 -7.74 24.97
N ARG A 203 -6.06 -8.93 25.00
CA ARG A 203 -5.36 -10.22 24.79
C ARG A 203 -4.65 -10.31 23.44
N GLU A 204 -5.34 -9.97 22.36
CA GLU A 204 -4.80 -10.08 21.01
C GLU A 204 -3.64 -9.10 20.79
N GLU A 205 -3.82 -7.82 21.17
CA GLU A 205 -2.75 -6.82 21.16
C GLU A 205 -1.52 -7.33 21.95
N TYR A 206 -1.74 -7.81 23.18
CA TYR A 206 -0.65 -8.26 24.05
C TYR A 206 0.11 -9.45 23.46
N PHE A 207 -0.60 -10.48 22.98
CA PHE A 207 0.04 -11.67 22.42
C PHE A 207 0.76 -11.36 21.10
N ASN A 208 0.21 -10.48 20.27
CA ASN A 208 0.87 -9.98 19.08
C ASN A 208 2.16 -9.20 19.42
N LEU A 209 2.16 -8.39 20.48
CA LEU A 209 3.36 -7.70 20.95
C LEU A 209 4.47 -8.70 21.32
N ARG A 210 4.15 -9.78 22.04
CA ARG A 210 5.14 -10.84 22.39
C ARG A 210 5.76 -11.47 21.14
N TYR A 211 4.91 -11.80 20.16
CA TYR A 211 5.35 -12.39 18.91
C TYR A 211 6.21 -11.43 18.07
N SER A 212 5.79 -10.16 17.96
CA SER A 212 6.54 -9.10 17.28
C SER A 212 7.93 -8.92 17.88
N ILE A 213 8.04 -8.84 19.21
CA ILE A 213 9.33 -8.76 19.91
C ILE A 213 10.21 -9.98 19.58
N TYR A 214 9.65 -11.18 19.57
CA TYR A 214 10.39 -12.39 19.18
C TYR A 214 10.93 -12.31 17.74
N CYS A 215 10.12 -11.88 16.78
CA CYS A 215 10.56 -11.71 15.39
C CYS A 215 11.66 -10.64 15.26
N MET A 216 11.57 -9.52 16.00
CA MET A 216 12.60 -8.48 16.02
C MET A 216 13.92 -8.97 16.65
N LEU A 217 13.87 -9.94 17.56
CA LEU A 217 15.07 -10.59 18.06
C LEU A 217 15.75 -11.47 17.00
N GLU A 218 15.03 -11.94 15.99
CA GLU A 218 15.56 -12.74 14.88
C GLU A 218 16.16 -11.89 13.74
N SER A 219 15.70 -10.65 13.56
CA SER A 219 16.18 -9.72 12.53
C SER A 219 17.22 -8.71 13.04
N ASP A 220 17.83 -7.93 12.15
CA ASP A 220 18.74 -6.81 12.50
C ASP A 220 17.95 -5.54 12.93
N ALA A 221 16.80 -5.71 13.61
CA ALA A 221 15.92 -4.63 14.02
C ALA A 221 16.55 -3.69 15.07
N ASP A 222 16.11 -2.42 15.07
CA ASP A 222 16.53 -1.41 16.04
C ASP A 222 16.15 -1.82 17.47
N VAL A 223 17.16 -1.88 18.34
CA VAL A 223 17.03 -2.20 19.76
C VAL A 223 16.06 -1.27 20.48
N HIS A 224 16.07 0.03 20.15
CA HIS A 224 15.20 1.01 20.80
C HIS A 224 13.71 0.70 20.54
N LEU A 225 13.39 0.21 19.35
CA LEU A 225 12.04 -0.21 19.00
C LEU A 225 11.58 -1.43 19.81
N ILE A 226 12.48 -2.39 20.05
CA ILE A 226 12.21 -3.56 20.89
C ILE A 226 11.92 -3.12 22.33
N GLU A 227 12.70 -2.18 22.88
CA GLU A 227 12.48 -1.63 24.23
C GLU A 227 11.11 -0.95 24.34
N LYS A 228 10.74 -0.11 23.35
CA LYS A 228 9.41 0.55 23.31
C LYS A 228 8.26 -0.47 23.31
N LYS A 229 8.38 -1.56 22.55
CA LYS A 229 7.36 -2.63 22.51
C LYS A 229 7.29 -3.40 23.83
N ILE A 230 8.43 -3.67 24.47
CA ILE A 230 8.45 -4.28 25.80
C ILE A 230 7.76 -3.38 26.83
N ASP A 231 8.01 -2.07 26.79
CA ASP A 231 7.37 -1.14 27.71
C ASP A 231 5.86 -1.05 27.47
N ARG A 232 5.42 -1.02 26.21
CA ARG A 232 3.99 -1.12 25.87
C ARG A 232 3.36 -2.42 26.40
N ALA A 233 4.02 -3.57 26.21
CA ALA A 233 3.54 -4.84 26.74
C ALA A 233 3.45 -4.80 28.28
N LYS A 234 4.45 -4.25 28.97
CA LYS A 234 4.43 -4.11 30.43
C LYS A 234 3.30 -3.21 30.95
N LEU A 235 2.91 -2.17 30.19
CA LEU A 235 1.76 -1.32 30.52
C LEU A 235 0.44 -2.11 30.50
N ILE A 236 0.31 -3.08 29.58
CA ILE A 236 -0.87 -3.95 29.49
C ILE A 236 -0.81 -5.02 30.59
N PHE A 237 0.30 -5.78 30.66
CA PHE A 237 0.49 -6.83 31.63
C PHE A 237 1.97 -7.11 31.89
N SER A 238 2.41 -6.92 33.14
CA SER A 238 3.81 -7.00 33.56
C SER A 238 4.21 -8.33 34.20
N LYS A 239 3.25 -9.18 34.60
CA LYS A 239 3.49 -10.44 35.31
C LYS A 239 3.54 -11.65 34.39
N ASP A 240 4.20 -11.51 33.24
CA ASP A 240 4.40 -12.61 32.28
C ASP A 240 5.86 -13.07 32.26
N SER A 241 6.07 -14.37 32.49
CA SER A 241 7.38 -14.99 32.37
C SER A 241 7.95 -14.92 30.96
N ASP A 242 7.12 -15.05 29.92
CA ASP A 242 7.59 -15.03 28.54
C ASP A 242 8.02 -13.63 28.13
N LEU A 243 7.28 -12.59 28.52
CA LEU A 243 7.70 -11.20 28.32
C LEU A 243 9.02 -10.89 29.06
N SER A 244 9.19 -11.37 30.30
CA SER A 244 10.45 -11.24 31.04
C SER A 244 11.60 -11.97 30.33
N ASN A 245 11.36 -13.17 29.81
CA ASN A 245 12.35 -13.91 29.03
C ASN A 245 12.76 -13.12 27.77
N LEU A 246 11.80 -12.56 27.04
CA LEU A 246 12.06 -11.72 25.86
C LEU A 246 12.91 -10.49 26.22
N TYR A 247 12.61 -9.81 27.33
CA TYR A 247 13.44 -8.69 27.82
C TYR A 247 14.89 -9.10 28.12
N VAL A 248 15.07 -10.26 28.76
CA VAL A 248 16.41 -10.80 29.04
C VAL A 248 17.14 -11.14 27.74
N LEU A 249 16.45 -11.73 26.76
CA LEU A 249 17.01 -12.05 25.45
C LEU A 249 17.39 -10.80 24.66
N THR A 250 16.59 -9.73 24.72
CA THR A 250 16.94 -8.41 24.14
C THR A 250 18.24 -7.90 24.75
N THR A 251 18.34 -7.92 26.08
CA THR A 251 19.56 -7.47 26.77
C THR A 251 20.77 -8.32 26.37
N LEU A 252 20.61 -9.64 26.31
CA LEU A 252 21.66 -10.55 25.87
C LEU A 252 22.07 -10.34 24.42
N LYS A 253 21.13 -9.99 23.53
CA LYS A 253 21.44 -9.66 22.13
C LYS A 253 22.32 -8.40 22.04
N ILE A 254 21.97 -7.34 22.78
CA ILE A 254 22.74 -6.08 22.83
C ILE A 254 24.18 -6.33 23.31
N ASP A 255 24.35 -7.15 24.35
CA ASP A 255 25.66 -7.48 24.91
C ASP A 255 26.36 -8.65 24.19
N HIS A 256 25.85 -9.09 23.03
CA HIS A 256 26.34 -10.23 22.25
C HIS A 256 26.58 -11.49 23.10
N GLY A 257 25.68 -11.76 24.02
CA GLY A 257 25.66 -12.91 24.92
C GLY A 257 26.57 -12.79 26.15
N ASN A 258 27.60 -11.95 26.14
CA ASN A 258 28.58 -11.86 27.23
C ASN A 258 28.48 -10.55 28.01
N ILE A 259 27.60 -10.53 29.01
CA ILE A 259 27.33 -9.35 29.82
C ILE A 259 28.47 -9.13 30.82
N LYS A 260 29.23 -8.04 30.64
CA LYS A 260 30.29 -7.62 31.57
C LYS A 260 29.80 -6.69 32.68
N ASN A 261 28.65 -6.05 32.49
CA ASN A 261 28.13 -5.06 33.42
C ASN A 261 27.33 -5.71 34.56
N GLN A 262 27.83 -5.58 35.79
CA GLN A 262 27.23 -6.18 36.98
C GLN A 262 25.84 -5.62 37.32
N VAL A 263 25.58 -4.35 36.99
CA VAL A 263 24.27 -3.71 37.21
C VAL A 263 23.23 -4.32 36.27
N ILE A 264 23.60 -4.53 35.00
CA ILE A 264 22.75 -5.17 34.00
C ILE A 264 22.45 -6.62 34.39
N LEU A 265 23.47 -7.37 34.84
CA LEU A 265 23.27 -8.73 35.37
C LEU A 265 22.28 -8.77 36.53
N THR A 266 22.35 -7.80 37.45
CA THR A 266 21.41 -7.72 38.58
C THR A 266 19.99 -7.41 38.11
N LYS A 267 19.82 -6.54 37.10
CA LYS A 267 18.51 -6.27 36.48
C LYS A 267 17.90 -7.51 35.84
N ILE A 268 18.70 -8.27 35.09
CA ILE A 268 18.27 -9.55 34.49
C ILE A 268 17.86 -10.55 35.55
N GLU A 269 18.64 -10.69 36.63
CA GLU A 269 18.29 -11.59 37.71
C GLU A 269 16.98 -11.20 38.38
N ASN A 270 16.76 -9.91 38.65
CA ASN A 270 15.48 -9.44 39.18
C ASN A 270 14.32 -9.78 38.25
N ALA A 271 14.50 -9.61 36.92
CA ALA A 271 13.49 -9.99 35.93
C ALA A 271 13.23 -11.50 35.87
N LEU A 272 14.24 -12.34 36.12
CA LEU A 272 14.11 -13.80 36.20
C LEU A 272 13.64 -14.31 37.56
N LEU A 273 13.73 -13.52 38.63
CA LEU A 273 13.24 -13.82 39.97
C LEU A 273 11.77 -13.45 40.12
N SER A 274 11.32 -12.35 39.49
CA SER A 274 9.91 -11.94 39.50
C SER A 274 8.96 -12.92 38.80
N THR A 275 9.47 -14.02 38.24
CA THR A 275 8.71 -15.11 37.61
C THR A 275 8.48 -16.32 38.53
N GLU A 276 8.88 -16.25 39.81
CA GLU A 276 8.87 -17.38 40.76
C GLU A 276 7.48 -17.83 41.27
N GLU A 277 6.42 -17.03 41.12
CA GLU A 277 5.09 -17.35 41.71
C GLU A 277 4.22 -18.29 40.85
N GLY A 278 4.76 -18.92 39.80
CA GLY A 278 3.95 -19.72 38.86
C GLY A 278 4.69 -20.76 38.03
N GLN A 279 3.91 -21.47 37.22
CA GLN A 279 4.20 -22.63 36.36
C GLN A 279 5.61 -22.65 35.77
N LYS A 280 6.25 -23.83 35.79
CA LYS A 280 7.62 -24.06 35.29
C LYS A 280 7.76 -23.61 33.82
N ASN A 281 8.66 -22.66 33.55
CA ASN A 281 8.99 -22.17 32.21
C ASN A 281 10.40 -22.62 31.80
N GLU A 282 10.51 -23.45 30.76
CA GLU A 282 11.79 -24.03 30.32
C GLU A 282 12.78 -22.96 29.81
N THR A 283 12.28 -21.88 29.19
CA THR A 283 13.13 -20.76 28.73
C THR A 283 13.71 -20.00 29.91
N THR A 284 12.91 -19.74 30.94
CA THR A 284 13.39 -19.10 32.18
C THR A 284 14.45 -19.95 32.87
N GLU A 285 14.26 -21.27 32.96
CA GLU A 285 15.26 -22.18 33.55
C GLU A 285 16.57 -22.23 32.76
N PHE A 286 16.49 -22.26 31.43
CA PHE A 286 17.66 -22.16 30.56
C PHE A 286 18.41 -20.84 30.82
N LEU A 287 17.71 -19.71 30.83
CA LEU A 287 18.31 -18.39 31.06
C LEU A 287 18.92 -18.26 32.47
N ARG A 288 18.26 -18.77 33.51
CA ARG A 288 18.82 -18.81 34.88
C ARG A 288 20.13 -19.59 34.90
N THR A 289 20.17 -20.77 34.27
CA THR A 289 21.37 -21.58 34.14
C THR A 289 22.48 -20.85 33.39
N TYR A 290 22.12 -20.14 32.32
CA TYR A 290 23.04 -19.33 31.52
C TYR A 290 23.67 -18.20 32.34
N ILE A 291 22.85 -17.41 33.04
CA ILE A 291 23.32 -16.29 33.88
C ILE A 291 24.19 -16.80 35.04
N GLN A 292 23.85 -17.94 35.64
CA GLN A 292 24.70 -18.57 36.66
C GLN A 292 26.07 -18.98 36.11
N ALA A 293 26.13 -19.50 34.88
CA ALA A 293 27.38 -19.87 34.22
C ALA A 293 28.27 -18.65 33.94
N LEU A 294 27.68 -17.52 33.53
CA LEU A 294 28.38 -16.25 33.35
C LEU A 294 29.07 -15.78 34.64
N LYS A 295 28.40 -15.94 35.79
CA LYS A 295 28.90 -15.46 37.10
C LYS A 295 30.00 -16.33 37.70
N LYS A 296 29.95 -17.65 37.51
CA LYS A 296 30.89 -18.62 38.12
C LYS A 296 31.85 -19.18 37.08
N SER A 297 32.96 -18.50 36.81
CA SER A 297 34.13 -19.08 36.13
C SER A 297 34.82 -20.25 36.87
N GLN A 298 34.04 -21.04 37.63
CA GLN A 298 34.27 -22.44 38.00
C GLN A 298 32.96 -23.22 37.89
N ALA A 299 32.60 -23.63 36.68
CA ALA A 299 31.52 -24.60 36.46
C ALA A 299 31.96 -25.99 36.93
N ARG A 300 31.88 -26.27 38.23
CA ARG A 300 31.86 -27.64 38.74
C ARG A 300 30.42 -28.08 39.02
N GLN A 301 30.02 -29.10 38.27
CA GLN A 301 28.98 -30.09 38.60
C GLN A 301 27.50 -29.72 38.42
N VAL A 302 27.12 -28.48 38.04
CA VAL A 302 25.68 -28.15 37.83
C VAL A 302 25.16 -28.51 36.43
N VAL A 303 26.03 -28.79 35.45
CA VAL A 303 25.61 -29.14 34.06
C VAL A 303 25.99 -30.58 33.69
N GLN A 304 26.29 -31.42 34.68
CA GLN A 304 26.73 -32.80 34.44
C GLN A 304 25.59 -33.82 34.46
N GLU A 305 24.35 -33.41 34.75
CA GLU A 305 23.18 -34.27 34.67
C GLU A 305 22.26 -33.79 33.55
N THR A 306 22.34 -34.48 32.41
CA THR A 306 21.17 -34.90 31.62
C THR A 306 20.08 -33.88 31.26
N ILE A 307 20.34 -32.58 31.16
CA ILE A 307 19.41 -31.64 30.51
C ILE A 307 19.97 -31.29 29.14
N THR A 308 19.64 -32.13 28.15
CA THR A 308 19.73 -31.74 26.75
C THR A 308 18.56 -30.79 26.49
N TRP A 309 18.77 -29.48 26.65
CA TRP A 309 17.75 -28.48 26.33
C TRP A 309 17.33 -28.65 24.88
N LYS A 310 16.04 -28.91 24.65
CA LYS A 310 15.52 -29.02 23.29
C LYS A 310 15.18 -27.62 22.81
N LYS A 311 15.91 -27.10 21.82
CA LYS A 311 15.62 -25.80 21.16
C LYS A 311 14.13 -25.59 20.85
N ALA A 312 13.43 -26.65 20.46
CA ALA A 312 12.00 -26.63 20.11
C ALA A 312 11.07 -26.23 21.27
N GLN A 313 11.55 -26.30 22.52
CA GLN A 313 10.84 -25.94 23.76
C GLN A 313 11.20 -24.54 24.27
N LEU A 314 12.15 -23.85 23.65
CA LEU A 314 12.66 -22.56 24.11
C LEU A 314 12.21 -21.42 23.20
N ILE A 315 11.73 -20.33 23.79
CA ILE A 315 11.37 -19.06 23.13
C ILE A 315 12.65 -18.25 22.91
N ILE A 316 13.58 -18.80 22.13
CA ILE A 316 14.85 -18.16 21.80
C ILE A 316 15.00 -18.23 20.28
N PRO A 317 15.21 -17.14 19.55
CA PRO A 317 15.48 -17.22 18.11
C PRO A 317 16.69 -18.10 17.80
N GLN A 318 16.72 -18.70 16.61
CA GLN A 318 17.70 -19.74 16.29
C GLN A 318 19.16 -19.26 16.40
N GLN A 319 19.45 -18.06 15.90
CA GLN A 319 20.80 -17.48 15.94
C GLN A 319 21.21 -17.18 17.39
N LEU A 320 20.33 -16.54 18.16
CA LEU A 320 20.59 -16.22 19.57
C LEU A 320 20.77 -17.50 20.40
N TYR A 321 20.04 -18.58 20.08
CA TYR A 321 20.25 -19.87 20.72
C TYR A 321 21.66 -20.42 20.49
N TYR A 322 22.17 -20.40 19.24
CA TYR A 322 23.54 -20.84 18.96
C TYR A 322 24.59 -19.99 19.68
N LEU A 323 24.35 -18.68 19.79
CA LEU A 323 25.21 -17.77 20.52
C LEU A 323 25.28 -18.15 22.02
N LEU A 324 24.12 -18.23 22.67
CA LEU A 324 24.01 -18.53 24.10
C LEU A 324 24.48 -19.95 24.43
N GLU A 325 24.06 -20.96 23.66
CA GLU A 325 24.49 -22.34 23.86
C GLU A 325 26.02 -22.48 23.68
N GLY A 326 26.61 -21.81 22.69
CA GLY A 326 28.05 -21.78 22.52
C GLY A 326 28.76 -21.16 23.73
N TYR A 327 28.20 -20.11 24.34
CA TYR A 327 28.72 -19.54 25.58
C TYR A 327 28.60 -20.50 26.78
N VAL A 328 27.49 -21.24 26.93
CA VAL A 328 27.36 -22.28 27.96
C VAL A 328 28.52 -23.28 27.87
N PHE A 329 28.83 -23.76 26.67
CA PHE A 329 29.95 -24.69 26.46
C PHE A 329 31.31 -24.04 26.64
N PHE A 330 31.44 -22.77 26.26
CA PHE A 330 32.66 -21.99 26.46
C PHE A 330 33.00 -21.86 27.95
N PHE A 331 32.04 -21.51 28.80
CA PHE A 331 32.24 -21.41 30.26
C PHE A 331 32.49 -22.77 30.94
N GLN A 332 32.11 -23.88 30.29
CA GLN A 332 32.47 -25.24 30.71
C GLN A 332 33.83 -25.72 30.19
N HIS A 333 34.59 -24.86 29.49
CA HIS A 333 35.84 -25.20 28.81
C HIS A 333 35.70 -26.31 27.74
N LYS A 334 34.48 -26.54 27.22
CA LYS A 334 34.22 -27.47 26.10
C LYS A 334 34.35 -26.74 24.76
N TYR A 335 35.54 -26.22 24.50
CA TYR A 335 35.75 -25.26 23.41
C TYR A 335 35.47 -25.81 22.01
N VAL A 336 35.68 -27.10 21.75
CA VAL A 336 35.35 -27.69 20.44
C VAL A 336 33.86 -27.58 20.14
N ILE A 337 33.01 -27.91 21.13
CA ILE A 337 31.55 -27.86 20.96
C ILE A 337 31.07 -26.40 20.85
N ALA A 338 31.63 -25.50 21.65
CA ALA A 338 31.32 -24.07 21.56
C ALA A 338 31.65 -23.49 20.18
N PHE A 339 32.79 -23.89 19.61
CA PHE A 339 33.21 -23.45 18.28
C PHE A 339 32.28 -23.97 17.17
N GLU A 340 31.85 -25.23 17.24
CA GLU A 340 30.89 -25.81 16.29
C GLU A 340 29.52 -25.11 16.34
N MET A 341 29.09 -24.62 17.51
CA MET A 341 27.86 -23.83 17.60
C MET A 341 28.03 -22.43 17.01
N TRP A 342 29.09 -21.72 17.38
CA TRP A 342 29.33 -20.36 16.88
C TRP A 342 29.65 -20.30 15.38
N LYS A 343 30.17 -21.38 14.78
CA LYS A 343 30.35 -21.48 13.33
C LYS A 343 29.04 -21.40 12.54
N LYS A 344 27.89 -21.67 13.17
CA LYS A 344 26.56 -21.57 12.57
C LYS A 344 25.99 -20.14 12.57
N LEU A 345 26.66 -19.20 13.24
CA LEU A 345 26.24 -17.81 13.30
C LEU A 345 26.64 -17.05 12.02
N PRO A 346 25.92 -15.97 11.64
CA PRO A 346 26.37 -15.09 10.58
C PRO A 346 27.68 -14.40 10.96
N LEU A 347 28.47 -13.99 9.96
CA LEU A 347 29.76 -13.34 10.20
C LEU A 347 29.65 -12.02 10.99
N GLN A 348 28.51 -11.32 10.91
CA GLN A 348 28.22 -10.13 11.70
C GLN A 348 28.36 -10.39 13.20
N GLU A 349 27.74 -11.47 13.68
CA GLU A 349 27.76 -11.83 15.10
C GLU A 349 29.10 -12.41 15.54
N ILE A 350 29.75 -13.20 14.67
CA ILE A 350 31.04 -13.84 15.00
C ILE A 350 32.13 -12.81 15.31
N VAL A 351 32.07 -11.60 14.73
CA VAL A 351 33.05 -10.54 14.98
C VAL A 351 33.16 -10.17 16.46
N TYR A 352 32.05 -10.22 17.20
CA TYR A 352 32.01 -9.89 18.63
C TYR A 352 32.58 -11.01 19.52
N LEU A 353 32.77 -12.20 18.97
CA LEU A 353 33.34 -13.37 19.66
C LEU A 353 34.88 -13.43 19.61
N GLU A 354 35.56 -12.38 19.11
CA GLU A 354 37.01 -12.43 18.83
C GLU A 354 37.85 -12.81 20.04
N ASP A 355 37.55 -12.24 21.21
CA ASP A 355 38.30 -12.52 22.44
C ASP A 355 38.08 -13.95 22.93
N SER A 356 36.83 -14.44 22.87
CA SER A 356 36.49 -15.84 23.17
C SER A 356 37.23 -16.80 22.23
N LEU A 357 37.24 -16.52 20.92
CA LEU A 357 37.92 -17.34 19.93
C LEU A 357 39.45 -17.38 20.16
N LYS A 358 40.07 -16.26 20.58
CA LYS A 358 41.49 -16.21 20.93
C LYS A 358 41.82 -17.13 22.11
N GLU A 359 40.96 -17.19 23.12
CA GLU A 359 41.12 -18.06 24.29
C GLU A 359 41.12 -19.54 23.89
N MET A 360 40.23 -19.91 22.97
CA MET A 360 40.03 -21.29 22.50
C MET A 360 41.15 -21.79 21.57
N LYS A 361 41.95 -20.87 21.01
CA LYS A 361 42.95 -21.12 19.95
C LYS A 361 43.82 -22.35 20.22
N LYS A 362 44.34 -22.51 21.45
CA LYS A 362 45.27 -23.61 21.79
C LYS A 362 44.65 -24.99 21.60
N GLN A 363 43.36 -25.15 21.94
CA GLN A 363 42.66 -26.42 21.81
C GLN A 363 42.17 -26.64 20.37
N LEU A 364 41.64 -25.60 19.72
CA LEU A 364 41.15 -25.68 18.34
C LEU A 364 42.26 -25.96 17.33
N TRP A 365 43.50 -25.55 17.61
CA TRP A 365 44.65 -25.77 16.73
C TRP A 365 44.95 -27.25 16.43
N ARG A 366 44.47 -28.17 17.27
CA ARG A 366 44.67 -29.62 17.10
C ARG A 366 43.63 -30.27 16.21
N THR A 367 42.41 -29.75 16.17
CA THR A 367 41.25 -30.43 15.56
C THR A 367 40.52 -29.60 14.49
N HIS A 368 40.51 -28.27 14.61
CA HIS A 368 39.72 -27.34 13.75
C HIS A 368 40.59 -26.18 13.22
N LYS A 369 41.88 -26.43 13.01
CA LYS A 369 42.86 -25.39 12.63
C LYS A 369 42.48 -24.64 11.34
N GLN A 370 42.02 -25.37 10.32
CA GLN A 370 41.66 -24.76 9.03
C GLN A 370 40.44 -23.86 9.16
N ASP A 371 39.38 -24.35 9.80
CA ASP A 371 38.15 -23.60 10.04
C ASP A 371 38.39 -22.34 10.88
N TYR A 372 39.20 -22.44 11.94
CA TYR A 372 39.58 -21.29 12.75
C TYR A 372 40.35 -20.23 11.94
N LEU A 373 41.30 -20.64 11.10
CA LEU A 373 42.08 -19.72 10.26
C LEU A 373 41.21 -19.07 9.17
N TYR A 374 40.29 -19.84 8.59
CA TYR A 374 39.33 -19.34 7.62
C TYR A 374 38.45 -18.23 8.23
N LEU A 375 37.81 -18.51 9.37
CA LEU A 375 36.97 -17.53 10.07
C LEU A 375 37.75 -16.27 10.46
N GLN A 376 38.96 -16.42 10.99
CA GLN A 376 39.83 -15.28 11.34
C GLN A 376 40.18 -14.40 10.13
N ASN A 377 40.39 -15.01 8.96
CA ASN A 377 40.67 -14.26 7.74
C ASN A 377 39.43 -13.51 7.23
N GLU A 378 38.26 -14.12 7.27
CA GLU A 378 37.01 -13.46 6.85
C GLU A 378 36.63 -12.31 7.79
N MET A 379 36.77 -12.48 9.11
CA MET A 379 36.59 -11.39 10.08
C MET A 379 37.51 -10.20 9.78
N LYS A 380 38.79 -10.45 9.44
CA LYS A 380 39.75 -9.40 9.07
C LYS A 380 39.38 -8.68 7.77
N LYS A 381 38.97 -9.42 6.74
CA LYS A 381 38.52 -8.83 5.46
C LYS A 381 37.31 -7.91 5.67
N ARG A 382 36.36 -8.31 6.53
CA ARG A 382 35.17 -7.52 6.85
C ARG A 382 35.53 -6.21 7.55
N LYS A 383 36.37 -6.26 8.60
CA LYS A 383 36.89 -5.06 9.28
C LYS A 383 37.62 -4.10 8.32
N GLN A 384 38.35 -4.63 7.34
CA GLN A 384 39.02 -3.82 6.31
C GLN A 384 38.05 -3.16 5.32
N LYS A 385 36.91 -3.80 4.99
CA LYS A 385 35.86 -3.21 4.16
C LYS A 385 35.10 -2.10 4.90
N GLU A 386 34.74 -2.33 6.17
CA GLU A 386 34.07 -1.31 7.00
C GLU A 386 34.98 -0.09 7.24
N GLY A 387 36.28 -0.32 7.49
CA GLY A 387 37.28 0.74 7.62
C GLY A 387 37.43 1.63 6.38
N LYS A 388 37.30 1.07 5.17
CA LYS A 388 37.35 1.84 3.90
C LYS A 388 36.09 2.66 3.66
N SER A 389 34.91 2.19 4.08
CA SER A 389 33.66 2.97 3.98
C SER A 389 33.60 4.16 4.94
N SER A 390 34.25 4.06 6.10
CA SER A 390 34.32 5.15 7.10
C SER A 390 35.37 6.22 6.76
N GLU A 391 36.41 5.91 5.99
CA GLU A 391 37.37 6.93 5.53
C GLU A 391 36.77 7.84 4.45
N SER A 392 35.94 7.30 3.55
CA SER A 392 35.22 8.11 2.56
C SER A 392 34.21 9.09 3.17
N SER A 393 33.52 8.71 4.26
CA SER A 393 32.59 9.61 4.96
C SER A 393 33.32 10.69 5.77
N LYS A 394 34.48 10.37 6.37
CA LYS A 394 35.33 11.35 7.06
C LYS A 394 35.94 12.38 6.11
N ILE A 395 36.32 11.98 4.90
CA ILE A 395 36.84 12.91 3.86
C ILE A 395 35.71 13.83 3.38
N MET A 396 34.50 13.32 3.15
CA MET A 396 33.33 14.15 2.79
C MET A 396 32.96 15.16 3.89
N PHE A 397 33.01 14.74 5.16
CA PHE A 397 32.75 15.62 6.30
C PHE A 397 33.84 16.69 6.49
N PHE A 398 35.10 16.37 6.19
CA PHE A 398 36.18 17.35 6.21
C PHE A 398 36.06 18.37 5.08
N CYS A 399 35.64 17.94 3.89
CA CYS A 399 35.40 18.83 2.75
C CYS A 399 34.22 19.79 3.00
N SER A 400 33.13 19.33 3.62
CA SER A 400 31.99 20.19 3.97
C SER A 400 32.36 21.22 5.05
N LEU A 401 33.15 20.83 6.06
CA LEU A 401 33.60 21.75 7.11
C LEU A 401 34.49 22.88 6.54
N VAL A 402 35.36 22.57 5.58
CA VAL A 402 36.22 23.56 4.92
C VAL A 402 35.40 24.53 4.07
N LEU A 403 34.35 24.06 3.40
CA LEU A 403 33.43 24.91 2.64
C LEU A 403 32.62 25.85 3.54
N ILE A 404 32.17 25.37 4.70
CA ILE A 404 31.48 26.19 5.70
C ILE A 404 32.40 27.27 6.27
N VAL A 405 33.66 26.92 6.59
CA VAL A 405 34.65 27.91 7.07
C VAL A 405 34.97 28.95 6.01
N MET A 406 35.08 28.56 4.73
CA MET A 406 35.25 29.50 3.61
C MET A 406 34.04 30.44 3.46
N PHE A 407 32.82 29.93 3.64
CA PHE A 407 31.59 30.72 3.59
C PHE A 407 31.50 31.71 4.76
N PHE A 408 31.91 31.30 5.97
CA PHE A 408 31.98 32.17 7.14
C PHE A 408 33.05 33.25 7.00
N ILE A 409 34.23 32.94 6.44
CA ILE A 409 35.26 33.95 6.17
C ILE A 409 34.74 34.97 5.14
N PHE A 410 34.00 34.52 4.12
CA PHE A 410 33.39 35.41 3.12
C PHE A 410 32.29 36.31 3.73
N ALA A 411 31.48 35.78 4.66
CA ALA A 411 30.45 36.53 5.35
C ALA A 411 31.01 37.57 6.35
N VAL A 412 32.12 37.24 7.03
CA VAL A 412 32.78 38.13 8.00
C VAL A 412 33.50 39.30 7.32
N PHE A 413 34.00 39.14 6.09
CA PHE A 413 34.64 40.23 5.35
C PHE A 413 33.67 41.22 4.69
N ASN A 414 32.38 40.89 4.56
CA ASN A 414 31.40 41.71 3.83
C ASN A 414 30.47 42.58 4.70
N ASN A 415 30.63 42.63 6.03
CA ASN A 415 29.79 43.48 6.88
C ASN A 415 30.60 44.38 7.82
N THR A 416 30.97 45.56 7.33
CA THR A 416 31.43 46.70 8.14
C THR A 416 30.39 47.83 8.12
N GLY A 417 29.79 48.12 9.27
CA GLY A 417 29.08 49.39 9.51
C GLY A 417 28.26 49.40 10.83
N PRO A 418 28.24 50.48 11.64
CA PRO A 418 28.33 50.35 13.11
C PRO A 418 27.20 51.02 13.93
N ASN A 419 27.32 50.86 15.27
CA ASN A 419 26.73 51.62 16.41
C ASN A 419 25.46 50.99 17.04
N THR A 420 25.24 50.91 18.37
CA THR A 420 25.91 51.46 19.58
C THR A 420 25.37 50.75 20.86
N VAL A 421 26.27 50.28 21.74
CA VAL A 421 26.42 50.58 23.20
C VAL A 421 25.18 50.49 24.14
N HIS A 422 25.15 49.63 25.19
CA HIS A 422 25.73 49.86 26.55
C HIS A 422 25.50 48.72 27.60
N ARG A 423 26.62 48.39 28.26
CA ARG A 423 26.97 47.79 29.58
C ARG A 423 25.99 47.91 30.78
N ILE A 424 25.91 46.87 31.64
CA ILE A 424 25.88 46.83 33.15
C ILE A 424 26.05 45.33 33.56
N SER A 425 27.20 44.85 34.06
CA SER A 425 27.77 44.86 35.43
C SER A 425 27.12 43.93 36.50
N LYS A 426 27.61 42.68 36.54
CA LYS A 426 28.21 41.92 37.67
C LYS A 426 27.57 41.77 39.07
N THR A 427 26.44 42.38 39.40
CA THR A 427 25.79 42.15 40.71
C THR A 427 24.59 41.20 40.68
N LYS A 428 24.21 40.70 39.50
CA LYS A 428 23.14 39.70 39.34
C LYS A 428 23.63 38.24 39.29
N LEU A 429 24.95 38.05 39.31
CA LEU A 429 25.61 36.77 39.01
C LEU A 429 25.88 35.90 40.26
N LEU A 430 25.56 36.38 41.46
CA LEU A 430 25.82 35.66 42.71
C LEU A 430 24.56 35.39 43.55
N GLU A 431 23.39 35.86 43.12
CA GLU A 431 22.12 35.62 43.82
C GLU A 431 21.25 34.54 43.14
N GLN A 432 21.60 34.12 41.91
CA GLN A 432 20.96 32.98 41.23
C GLN A 432 21.66 31.63 41.50
N LEU A 433 22.71 31.58 42.32
CA LEU A 433 23.55 30.39 42.50
C LEU A 433 23.16 29.47 43.68
N SER A 434 22.02 29.66 44.35
CA SER A 434 21.68 28.78 45.50
C SER A 434 20.20 28.57 45.82
N SER A 435 19.31 28.66 44.84
CA SER A 435 17.95 28.10 44.94
C SER A 435 17.49 27.70 43.53
N SER A 436 18.04 26.64 42.95
CA SER A 436 17.61 25.25 43.12
C SER A 436 16.12 25.05 42.83
N LEU A 437 15.90 24.28 41.75
CA LEU A 437 14.68 23.58 41.35
C LEU A 437 13.76 24.39 40.42
N GLU A 438 13.49 23.74 39.29
CA GLU A 438 12.66 24.15 38.15
C GLU A 438 13.44 24.84 37.01
N ASP A 439 13.32 24.20 35.84
CA ASP A 439 13.69 24.62 34.49
C ASP A 439 15.16 24.51 34.06
N GLU A 440 15.49 23.39 33.39
CA GLU A 440 16.39 23.42 32.22
C GLU A 440 15.66 22.84 31.02
N GLU A 441 15.00 23.73 30.28
CA GLU A 441 14.60 23.54 28.89
C GLU A 441 15.70 24.09 27.97
N ASP A 442 16.16 23.19 27.10
CA ASP A 442 16.54 23.38 25.70
C ASP A 442 17.85 24.03 25.20
N SER A 443 18.51 23.17 24.40
CA SER A 443 19.10 23.39 23.07
C SER A 443 20.64 23.46 23.01
N TYR A 444 21.36 22.76 22.13
CA TYR A 444 21.09 22.15 20.83
C TYR A 444 21.97 20.91 20.60
N VAL A 445 21.56 20.08 19.63
CA VAL A 445 22.29 19.03 18.86
C VAL A 445 22.07 17.57 19.30
N GLU A 446 20.93 17.02 18.88
CA GLU A 446 20.78 15.78 18.07
C GLU A 446 19.27 15.52 17.87
N LYS A 447 18.65 16.26 16.95
CA LYS A 447 17.30 16.02 16.42
C LYS A 447 17.49 15.92 14.90
N ASP A 448 17.26 14.72 14.35
CA ASP A 448 16.90 14.41 12.94
C ASP A 448 17.31 12.99 12.50
N LEU A 449 16.99 11.96 13.29
CA LEU A 449 17.19 10.57 12.85
C LEU A 449 16.03 9.62 13.19
N ASN A 450 14.87 10.14 13.61
CA ASN A 450 13.73 9.31 14.04
C ASN A 450 12.36 9.71 13.47
N GLU A 451 12.25 10.76 12.64
CA GLU A 451 10.94 11.27 12.21
C GLU A 451 10.32 10.54 11.01
N GLU A 452 11.05 9.74 10.22
CA GLU A 452 10.52 9.09 8.98
C GLU A 452 10.50 7.56 9.02
N LEU A 453 10.63 6.93 10.20
CA LEU A 453 10.76 5.47 10.28
C LEU A 453 9.51 4.75 9.76
N ILE A 454 8.31 5.22 10.11
CA ILE A 454 7.05 4.56 9.76
C ILE A 454 6.82 4.59 8.25
N GLU A 455 7.00 5.75 7.63
CA GLU A 455 6.76 5.97 6.20
C GLU A 455 7.80 5.26 5.35
N ARG A 456 9.06 5.26 5.80
CA ARG A 456 10.13 4.53 5.13
C ARG A 456 9.90 3.02 5.20
N THR A 457 9.54 2.50 6.39
CA THR A 457 9.21 1.08 6.55
C THR A 457 7.92 0.73 5.79
N PHE A 458 6.98 1.65 5.62
CA PHE A 458 5.79 1.47 4.78
C PHE A 458 6.17 1.27 3.31
N ILE A 459 7.01 2.14 2.75
CA ILE A 459 7.50 2.02 1.37
C ILE A 459 8.27 0.70 1.18
N GLU A 460 9.13 0.35 2.13
CA GLU A 460 9.89 -0.90 2.09
C GLU A 460 8.97 -2.13 2.14
N ALA A 461 7.96 -2.13 3.00
CA ALA A 461 7.04 -3.25 3.17
C ALA A 461 6.07 -3.43 1.98
N PHE A 462 5.54 -2.34 1.42
CA PHE A 462 4.45 -2.41 0.44
C PHE A 462 4.85 -2.12 -1.02
N TYR A 463 5.95 -1.38 -1.27
CA TYR A 463 6.35 -1.01 -2.64
C TYR A 463 7.69 -1.59 -3.08
N LEU A 464 8.61 -1.88 -2.14
CA LEU A 464 9.94 -2.43 -2.46
C LEU A 464 10.06 -3.93 -2.15
N SER A 465 9.09 -4.50 -1.44
CA SER A 465 9.10 -5.89 -1.01
C SER A 465 7.79 -6.57 -1.36
N ASN A 466 7.91 -7.75 -1.98
CA ASN A 466 6.78 -8.64 -2.23
C ASN A 466 6.62 -9.67 -1.10
N GLN A 467 7.28 -9.46 0.05
CA GLN A 467 7.21 -10.38 1.18
C GLN A 467 5.99 -10.05 2.04
N LEU A 468 4.93 -10.85 1.87
CA LEU A 468 3.72 -10.78 2.70
C LEU A 468 4.02 -10.80 4.21
N GLU A 469 5.08 -11.49 4.61
CA GLU A 469 5.55 -11.52 5.99
C GLU A 469 5.93 -10.12 6.52
N GLN A 470 6.62 -9.33 5.71
CA GLN A 470 7.00 -7.96 6.08
C GLN A 470 5.77 -7.05 6.12
N GLN A 471 4.83 -7.24 5.19
CA GLN A 471 3.56 -6.49 5.14
C GLN A 471 2.70 -6.79 6.38
N LYS A 472 2.48 -8.06 6.72
CA LYS A 472 1.72 -8.47 7.91
C LYS A 472 2.41 -8.01 9.20
N GLN A 473 3.74 -8.08 9.27
CA GLN A 473 4.50 -7.57 10.41
C GLN A 473 4.33 -6.04 10.54
N PHE A 474 4.40 -5.31 9.42
CA PHE A 474 4.16 -3.88 9.40
C PHE A 474 2.74 -3.53 9.90
N GLN A 475 1.71 -4.27 9.46
CA GLN A 475 0.33 -4.06 9.91
C GLN A 475 0.20 -4.18 11.43
N ILE A 476 0.77 -5.24 12.01
CA ILE A 476 0.76 -5.44 13.47
C ILE A 476 1.45 -4.28 14.19
N ASP A 477 2.60 -3.87 13.66
CA ASP A 477 3.50 -2.94 14.34
C ASP A 477 3.06 -1.48 14.23
N TYR A 478 2.50 -1.08 13.08
CA TYR A 478 2.34 0.32 12.71
C TYR A 478 0.95 0.69 12.16
N MET A 479 0.00 -0.25 12.05
CA MET A 479 -1.35 0.05 11.57
C MET A 479 -2.39 -0.17 12.68
N GLU A 480 -3.46 0.61 12.66
CA GLU A 480 -4.65 0.36 13.46
C GLU A 480 -5.49 -0.80 12.90
N GLU A 481 -6.29 -1.45 13.75
CA GLU A 481 -7.07 -2.65 13.38
C GLU A 481 -8.10 -2.39 12.27
N ASN A 482 -8.55 -1.15 12.10
CA ASN A 482 -9.47 -0.73 11.04
C ASN A 482 -8.79 -0.66 9.66
N VAL A 483 -7.46 -0.71 9.58
CA VAL A 483 -6.72 -0.67 8.31
C VAL A 483 -6.29 -2.09 7.94
N SER A 484 -7.00 -2.70 6.99
CA SER A 484 -6.75 -4.08 6.56
C SER A 484 -5.90 -4.17 5.29
N ILE A 485 -4.91 -5.08 5.30
CA ILE A 485 -4.14 -5.48 4.10
C ILE A 485 -5.02 -6.22 3.08
N GLU A 486 -6.16 -6.80 3.48
CA GLU A 486 -7.06 -7.49 2.54
C GLU A 486 -7.68 -6.52 1.52
N ALA A 487 -7.87 -5.26 1.90
CA ALA A 487 -8.24 -4.19 0.97
C ALA A 487 -7.06 -3.79 0.04
N ALA A 488 -5.83 -4.11 0.42
CA ALA A 488 -4.58 -3.75 -0.24
C ALA A 488 -4.00 -4.87 -1.14
N ALA A 489 -4.66 -6.04 -1.22
CA ALA A 489 -4.18 -7.25 -1.90
C ALA A 489 -3.97 -7.12 -3.44
N GLN A 490 -4.16 -5.93 -4.02
CA GLN A 490 -3.88 -5.62 -5.42
C GLN A 490 -2.49 -5.00 -5.68
N LEU A 491 -1.73 -4.65 -4.62
CA LEU A 491 -0.49 -3.87 -4.72
C LEU A 491 0.68 -4.58 -5.42
N ASN A 492 0.76 -5.91 -5.35
CA ASN A 492 1.90 -6.67 -5.90
C ASN A 492 1.77 -6.99 -7.40
N ALA A 493 0.69 -6.54 -8.07
CA ALA A 493 0.42 -6.84 -9.47
C ALA A 493 0.54 -5.60 -10.40
N GLN A 494 1.00 -4.46 -9.88
CA GLN A 494 1.15 -3.25 -10.71
C GLN A 494 2.58 -3.09 -11.23
N PRO A 495 2.79 -2.97 -12.57
CA PRO A 495 4.10 -2.70 -13.17
C PRO A 495 4.66 -1.30 -12.84
N LYS A 496 3.89 -0.44 -12.17
CA LYS A 496 4.23 0.97 -11.87
C LYS A 496 5.47 1.13 -10.98
N PHE A 497 5.70 0.17 -10.07
CA PHE A 497 6.83 0.19 -9.13
C PHE A 497 7.89 -0.89 -9.45
N GLU A 498 7.81 -1.50 -10.63
CA GLU A 498 8.77 -2.53 -11.03
C GLU A 498 10.18 -1.93 -11.10
N GLN A 499 11.12 -2.49 -10.32
CA GLN A 499 12.50 -1.98 -10.15
C GLN A 499 12.64 -0.66 -9.38
N ALA A 500 11.60 -0.19 -8.70
CA ALA A 500 11.71 0.98 -7.84
C ALA A 500 12.75 0.76 -6.74
N VAL A 501 13.47 1.83 -6.39
CA VAL A 501 14.36 1.87 -5.23
C VAL A 501 13.89 2.95 -4.27
N LEU A 502 14.30 2.85 -3.01
CA LEU A 502 13.86 3.81 -1.98
C LEU A 502 14.18 5.28 -2.35
N SER A 503 15.26 5.54 -3.10
CA SER A 503 15.59 6.89 -3.56
C SER A 503 14.66 7.45 -4.64
N ASP A 504 13.81 6.62 -5.24
CA ASP A 504 12.76 7.07 -6.16
C ASP A 504 11.57 7.68 -5.42
N PHE A 505 11.53 7.54 -4.09
CA PHE A 505 10.46 8.04 -3.24
C PHE A 505 10.88 9.26 -2.44
N THR A 506 9.95 10.18 -2.26
CA THR A 506 10.10 11.37 -1.43
C THR A 506 8.93 11.47 -0.46
N ILE A 507 9.19 11.85 0.79
CA ILE A 507 8.16 11.97 1.83
C ILE A 507 8.02 13.45 2.19
N LYS A 508 6.79 13.95 2.27
CA LYS A 508 6.49 15.30 2.77
C LYS A 508 5.43 15.25 3.85
N LYS A 509 5.77 15.79 5.02
CA LYS A 509 4.85 15.89 6.16
C LYS A 509 4.19 17.25 6.20
N ASN A 510 2.86 17.28 6.21
CA ASN A 510 2.13 18.52 6.39
C ASN A 510 1.68 18.64 7.86
N LYS A 511 2.28 19.58 8.59
CA LYS A 511 1.99 19.82 10.01
C LYS A 511 0.58 20.34 10.28
N LEU A 512 -0.15 20.78 9.24
CA LEU A 512 -1.49 21.33 9.37
C LEU A 512 -2.60 20.31 9.09
N THR A 513 -2.31 19.25 8.32
CA THR A 513 -3.33 18.30 7.89
C THR A 513 -3.26 16.96 8.62
N GLU A 514 -2.22 16.70 9.42
CA GLU A 514 -1.95 15.39 10.06
C GLU A 514 -1.69 14.25 9.06
N TYR A 515 -1.64 14.55 7.76
CA TYR A 515 -1.32 13.59 6.69
C TYR A 515 0.12 13.74 6.20
N THR A 516 0.72 12.59 5.93
CA THR A 516 2.01 12.49 5.25
C THR A 516 1.81 12.07 3.80
N ILE A 517 2.45 12.79 2.88
CA ILE A 517 2.34 12.57 1.44
C ILE A 517 3.57 11.79 0.97
N ILE A 518 3.35 10.69 0.26
CA ILE A 518 4.40 9.91 -0.39
C ILE A 518 4.39 10.22 -1.88
N TYR A 519 5.56 10.55 -2.41
CA TYR A 519 5.80 10.77 -3.83
C TYR A 519 6.62 9.63 -4.40
N TYR A 520 6.35 9.26 -5.66
CA TYR A 520 7.18 8.40 -6.49
C TYR A 520 7.54 9.16 -7.76
N ARG A 521 8.84 9.40 -7.99
CA ARG A 521 9.34 10.19 -9.14
C ARG A 521 8.56 11.50 -9.35
N ASP A 522 8.43 12.27 -8.27
CA ASP A 522 7.74 13.56 -8.20
C ASP A 522 6.21 13.53 -8.39
N GLU A 523 5.58 12.36 -8.47
CA GLU A 523 4.12 12.23 -8.45
C GLU A 523 3.60 11.77 -7.07
N PRO A 524 2.58 12.41 -6.48
CA PRO A 524 2.01 11.97 -5.22
C PRO A 524 1.24 10.65 -5.42
N ILE A 525 1.63 9.61 -4.70
CA ILE A 525 1.03 8.27 -4.83
C ILE A 525 0.13 7.91 -3.64
N ASN A 526 0.44 8.39 -2.42
CA ASN A 526 -0.32 8.04 -1.23
C ASN A 526 -0.42 9.18 -0.22
N LEU A 527 -1.52 9.17 0.54
CA LEU A 527 -1.71 9.97 1.75
C LEU A 527 -1.84 9.02 2.94
N LEU A 528 -0.96 9.19 3.93
CA LEU A 528 -0.95 8.44 5.18
C LEU A 528 -1.47 9.30 6.32
N GLY A 529 -2.58 8.91 6.93
CA GLY A 529 -3.04 9.45 8.20
C GLY A 529 -2.30 8.74 9.33
N ILE A 530 -1.58 9.50 10.17
CA ILE A 530 -0.87 8.95 11.32
C ILE A 530 -1.50 9.53 12.58
N ASN A 531 -2.03 8.65 13.42
CA ASN A 531 -2.64 9.05 14.68
C ASN A 531 -1.54 9.48 15.66
N ASP A 532 -1.57 10.76 16.04
CA ASP A 532 -0.59 11.38 16.93
C ASP A 532 -0.45 10.68 18.29
N TYR A 533 -1.54 10.07 18.79
CA TYR A 533 -1.57 9.47 20.13
C TYR A 533 -0.87 8.11 20.21
N ASN A 534 -1.06 7.25 19.22
CA ASN A 534 -0.53 5.88 19.22
C ASN A 534 0.58 5.67 18.18
N GLN A 535 0.85 6.68 17.34
CA GLN A 535 1.86 6.65 16.28
C GLN A 535 1.63 5.47 15.32
N LYS A 536 0.36 5.19 15.00
CA LYS A 536 -0.07 4.19 14.02
C LYS A 536 -0.78 4.86 12.85
N ILE A 537 -0.68 4.22 11.70
CA ILE A 537 -1.43 4.57 10.50
C ILE A 537 -2.89 4.15 10.73
N ASP A 538 -3.79 5.12 10.69
CA ASP A 538 -5.23 4.91 10.86
C ASP A 538 -5.99 4.98 9.53
N LYS A 539 -5.39 5.59 8.50
CA LYS A 539 -5.96 5.75 7.14
C LYS A 539 -4.88 5.79 6.07
N ILE A 540 -5.20 5.20 4.92
CA ILE A 540 -4.33 5.22 3.73
C ILE A 540 -5.19 5.47 2.50
N TYR A 541 -4.87 6.51 1.73
CA TYR A 541 -5.50 6.78 0.43
C TYR A 541 -4.48 6.72 -0.69
N GLY A 542 -4.95 6.41 -1.90
CA GLY A 542 -4.15 6.50 -3.12
C GLY A 542 -3.83 5.14 -3.74
N GLU A 543 -2.65 5.02 -4.36
CA GLU A 543 -2.30 3.89 -5.22
C GLU A 543 -2.36 2.55 -4.46
N GLY A 544 -3.33 1.71 -4.83
CA GLY A 544 -3.61 0.40 -4.23
C GLY A 544 -4.27 0.41 -2.85
N TRP A 545 -4.87 1.54 -2.44
CA TRP A 545 -5.58 1.71 -1.17
C TRP A 545 -6.93 2.41 -1.38
N GLU A 546 -7.56 2.86 -0.29
CA GLU A 546 -8.89 3.45 -0.31
C GLU A 546 -8.96 4.70 -1.22
N ARG A 547 -10.12 4.85 -1.88
CA ARG A 547 -10.43 6.01 -2.72
C ARG A 547 -10.97 7.14 -1.86
N ILE A 548 -10.73 8.39 -2.26
CA ILE A 548 -11.31 9.54 -1.59
C ILE A 548 -12.68 9.83 -2.20
N GLU A 549 -13.72 9.73 -1.38
CA GLU A 549 -15.11 9.86 -1.84
C GLU A 549 -15.80 11.15 -1.36
N GLN A 550 -15.59 11.55 -0.10
CA GLN A 550 -16.47 12.55 0.55
C GLN A 550 -15.77 13.86 0.92
N PHE A 551 -14.51 13.82 1.37
CA PHE A 551 -13.77 15.00 1.79
C PHE A 551 -12.30 14.88 1.38
N THR A 552 -11.65 15.99 1.06
CA THR A 552 -10.21 16.00 0.81
C THR A 552 -9.45 16.17 2.13
N PRO A 553 -8.59 15.21 2.51
CA PRO A 553 -7.78 15.31 3.73
C PRO A 553 -6.63 16.34 3.62
N VAL A 554 -6.29 16.78 2.41
CA VAL A 554 -5.20 17.71 2.12
C VAL A 554 -5.64 18.80 1.16
N ASN A 555 -5.00 19.97 1.22
CA ASN A 555 -5.19 21.00 0.21
C ASN A 555 -4.51 20.55 -1.09
N PHE A 556 -5.11 20.84 -2.23
CA PHE A 556 -4.50 20.54 -3.52
C PHE A 556 -3.16 21.27 -3.72
N ASP A 557 -3.02 22.48 -3.17
CA ASP A 557 -1.78 23.27 -3.25
C ASP A 557 -0.62 22.63 -2.47
N ASP A 558 -0.91 21.73 -1.52
CA ASP A 558 0.10 20.99 -0.77
C ASP A 558 0.74 19.84 -1.60
N LEU A 559 0.22 19.54 -2.79
CA LEU A 559 0.67 18.42 -3.61
C LEU A 559 1.89 18.74 -4.50
N ASP A 560 2.47 19.95 -4.40
CA ASP A 560 3.63 20.44 -5.16
C ASP A 560 3.53 20.30 -6.69
N ILE A 561 2.31 20.35 -7.20
CA ILE A 561 2.04 20.26 -8.63
C ILE A 561 2.44 21.59 -9.30
N PRO A 562 3.20 21.58 -10.41
CA PRO A 562 3.80 22.78 -11.00
C PRO A 562 2.81 23.65 -11.81
N PHE A 563 1.53 23.64 -11.45
CA PHE A 563 0.47 24.34 -12.17
C PHE A 563 -0.32 25.27 -11.24
N SER A 564 -0.34 26.56 -11.55
CA SER A 564 -1.01 27.57 -10.75
C SER A 564 -2.44 27.84 -11.21
N SER A 565 -2.76 27.62 -12.49
CA SER A 565 -4.13 27.81 -12.98
C SER A 565 -4.99 26.55 -12.81
N LEU A 566 -6.27 26.74 -12.54
CA LEU A 566 -7.24 25.63 -12.45
C LEU A 566 -7.36 24.87 -13.78
N ALA A 567 -7.25 25.57 -14.92
CA ALA A 567 -7.34 24.96 -16.24
C ALA A 567 -6.12 24.07 -16.55
N GLU A 568 -4.90 24.49 -16.19
CA GLU A 568 -3.72 23.64 -16.32
C GLU A 568 -3.80 22.40 -15.43
N ARG A 569 -4.26 22.57 -14.17
CA ARG A 569 -4.49 21.44 -13.24
C ARG A 569 -5.49 20.44 -13.82
N PHE A 570 -6.60 20.93 -14.37
CA PHE A 570 -7.61 20.10 -15.04
C PHE A 570 -6.99 19.31 -16.19
N ILE A 571 -6.25 19.96 -17.09
CA ILE A 571 -5.65 19.27 -18.24
C ILE A 571 -4.61 18.24 -17.80
N TYR A 572 -3.74 18.62 -16.87
CA TYR A 572 -2.74 17.70 -16.33
C TYR A 572 -3.40 16.42 -15.80
N ILE A 573 -4.43 16.55 -14.96
CA ILE A 573 -5.05 15.43 -14.23
C ILE A 573 -5.87 14.51 -15.12
N PHE A 574 -6.60 15.05 -16.10
CA PHE A 574 -7.53 14.25 -16.90
C PHE A 574 -6.95 13.80 -18.25
N TYR A 575 -5.88 14.42 -18.75
CA TYR A 575 -5.32 14.13 -20.07
C TYR A 575 -3.82 13.82 -20.10
N SER A 576 -3.05 14.30 -19.12
CA SER A 576 -1.58 14.13 -19.09
C SER A 576 -1.10 13.08 -18.08
N THR A 577 -1.88 12.76 -17.04
CA THR A 577 -1.55 11.73 -16.04
C THR A 577 -2.68 10.71 -15.84
N ASP A 578 -2.28 9.49 -15.49
CA ASP A 578 -3.19 8.42 -15.05
C ASP A 578 -3.32 8.35 -13.52
N ASN A 579 -2.79 9.34 -12.79
CA ASN A 579 -2.78 9.34 -11.34
C ASN A 579 -4.20 9.46 -10.75
N GLN A 580 -4.66 8.38 -10.14
CA GLN A 580 -6.01 8.27 -9.62
C GLN A 580 -6.24 9.08 -8.33
N LEU A 581 -5.22 9.20 -7.48
CA LEU A 581 -5.28 10.01 -6.27
C LEU A 581 -5.50 11.49 -6.62
N LEU A 582 -4.79 11.99 -7.64
CA LEU A 582 -4.97 13.36 -8.10
C LEU A 582 -6.37 13.64 -8.64
N LYS A 583 -6.94 12.70 -9.41
CA LYS A 583 -8.33 12.78 -9.89
C LYS A 583 -9.32 12.86 -8.72
N ASP A 584 -9.11 12.06 -7.68
CA ASP A 584 -9.95 12.01 -6.49
C ASP A 584 -9.88 13.28 -5.64
N ILE A 585 -8.69 13.85 -5.46
CA ILE A 585 -8.55 15.12 -4.74
C ILE A 585 -9.16 16.24 -5.58
N PHE A 586 -8.83 16.33 -6.87
CA PHE A 586 -9.31 17.39 -7.76
C PHE A 586 -10.84 17.45 -7.83
N LYS A 587 -11.51 16.30 -8.01
CA LYS A 587 -12.97 16.27 -8.12
C LYS A 587 -13.64 16.83 -6.86
N ILE A 588 -13.10 16.58 -5.66
CA ILE A 588 -13.70 17.06 -4.41
C ILE A 588 -13.29 18.53 -4.15
N SER A 589 -12.03 18.88 -4.42
CA SER A 589 -11.48 20.23 -4.21
C SER A 589 -12.04 21.28 -5.16
N PHE A 590 -12.40 20.95 -6.40
CA PHE A 590 -12.72 21.98 -7.40
C PHE A 590 -14.13 21.88 -8.00
N THR A 591 -14.99 20.98 -7.53
CA THR A 591 -16.39 20.92 -8.01
C THR A 591 -17.39 21.33 -6.95
N TYR A 592 -18.42 22.06 -7.38
CA TYR A 592 -19.54 22.47 -6.54
C TYR A 592 -20.71 21.47 -6.57
N ASP A 593 -20.89 20.79 -7.71
CA ASP A 593 -22.07 19.99 -8.03
C ASP A 593 -21.76 18.49 -8.01
N ASN A 594 -22.63 17.68 -7.39
CA ASN A 594 -22.49 16.23 -7.32
C ASN A 594 -22.58 15.57 -8.71
N LEU A 595 -23.40 16.11 -9.62
CA LEU A 595 -23.52 15.63 -11.00
C LEU A 595 -22.20 15.77 -11.75
N LEU A 596 -21.50 16.89 -11.56
CA LEU A 596 -20.18 17.10 -12.17
C LEU A 596 -19.14 16.13 -11.58
N ARG A 597 -19.20 15.84 -10.27
CA ARG A 597 -18.30 14.84 -9.64
C ARG A 597 -18.50 13.45 -10.22
N GLU A 598 -19.75 13.04 -10.44
CA GLU A 598 -20.06 11.76 -11.07
C GLU A 598 -19.52 11.71 -12.50
N GLN A 599 -19.78 12.75 -13.31
CA GLN A 599 -19.24 12.85 -14.67
C GLN A 599 -17.69 12.79 -14.71
N MET A 600 -17.02 13.42 -13.74
CA MET A 600 -15.56 13.36 -13.63
C MET A 600 -15.02 12.01 -13.20
N THR A 601 -15.80 11.22 -12.46
CA THR A 601 -15.37 9.89 -11.97
C THR A 601 -15.30 8.87 -13.10
N ASP A 602 -16.27 8.92 -14.01
CA ASP A 602 -16.37 7.99 -15.15
C ASP A 602 -15.66 8.51 -16.41
N PHE A 603 -14.99 9.66 -16.33
CA PHE A 603 -14.37 10.28 -17.49
C PHE A 603 -13.17 9.47 -17.99
N VAL A 604 -13.21 9.14 -19.28
CA VAL A 604 -12.10 8.55 -20.02
C VAL A 604 -11.84 9.42 -21.24
N PRO A 605 -10.62 9.97 -21.41
CA PRO A 605 -10.30 10.80 -22.55
C PRO A 605 -10.42 10.00 -23.86
N ALA A 606 -10.85 10.67 -24.93
CA ALA A 606 -10.92 10.02 -26.23
C ALA A 606 -9.52 9.55 -26.68
N LYS A 607 -9.46 8.44 -27.42
CA LYS A 607 -8.19 7.83 -27.89
C LYS A 607 -7.15 8.81 -28.46
N PRO A 608 -7.51 9.87 -29.23
CA PRO A 608 -6.53 10.82 -29.74
C PRO A 608 -5.79 11.63 -28.66
N TYR A 609 -6.35 11.72 -27.45
CA TYR A 609 -5.89 12.60 -26.38
C TYR A 609 -5.26 11.86 -25.20
N VAL A 610 -5.29 10.52 -25.19
CA VAL A 610 -4.65 9.69 -24.18
C VAL A 610 -3.15 10.00 -24.15
N ASN A 611 -2.61 10.34 -22.96
CA ASN A 611 -1.20 10.70 -22.75
C ASN A 611 -0.74 11.92 -23.58
N SER A 612 -1.60 12.92 -23.73
CA SER A 612 -1.22 14.18 -24.39
C SER A 612 -0.19 14.94 -23.55
N SER A 613 0.70 15.69 -24.21
CA SER A 613 1.65 16.55 -23.50
C SER A 613 0.97 17.85 -23.08
N MET A 614 1.32 18.41 -21.92
CA MET A 614 0.89 19.76 -21.53
C MET A 614 1.26 20.82 -22.59
N SER A 615 2.33 20.62 -23.34
CA SER A 615 2.74 21.51 -24.44
C SER A 615 1.82 21.49 -25.64
N ASP A 616 0.95 20.48 -25.77
CA ASP A 616 -0.04 20.40 -26.85
C ASP A 616 -1.26 21.30 -26.57
N PHE A 617 -1.39 21.84 -25.35
CA PHE A 617 -2.52 22.65 -24.94
C PHE A 617 -2.17 24.13 -24.83
N SER A 618 -3.11 24.99 -25.24
CA SER A 618 -3.05 26.43 -24.98
C SER A 618 -4.31 26.91 -24.27
N PHE A 619 -4.14 27.89 -23.40
CA PHE A 619 -5.16 28.39 -22.48
C PHE A 619 -5.38 29.88 -22.73
N ILE A 620 -6.63 30.27 -22.93
CA ILE A 620 -6.99 31.65 -23.25
C ILE A 620 -8.12 32.09 -22.33
N THR A 621 -7.82 33.07 -21.49
CA THR A 621 -8.75 33.57 -20.47
C THR A 621 -9.53 34.76 -21.01
N LYS A 622 -10.86 34.76 -20.84
CA LYS A 622 -11.70 35.92 -21.14
C LYS A 622 -11.54 36.99 -20.05
N GLU A 623 -11.29 38.25 -20.44
CA GLU A 623 -11.30 39.38 -19.50
C GLU A 623 -12.66 39.49 -18.78
N LYS A 624 -12.63 39.67 -17.46
CA LYS A 624 -13.84 39.85 -16.64
C LYS A 624 -14.52 41.15 -17.03
N THR A 625 -15.80 41.09 -17.36
CA THR A 625 -16.64 42.29 -17.38
C THR A 625 -17.00 42.67 -15.94
N ASP A 626 -17.25 43.95 -15.64
CA ASP A 626 -17.51 44.45 -14.27
C ASP A 626 -18.66 43.75 -13.51
N ASN A 627 -19.49 42.96 -14.20
CA ASN A 627 -20.62 42.21 -13.63
C ASN A 627 -20.44 40.68 -13.61
N ASP A 628 -19.34 40.13 -14.16
CA ASP A 628 -19.14 38.68 -14.22
C ASP A 628 -18.48 38.12 -12.94
N ILE A 629 -19.21 37.24 -12.26
CA ILE A 629 -18.76 36.58 -11.01
C ILE A 629 -17.90 35.34 -11.33
N SER A 630 -17.85 34.89 -12.59
CA SER A 630 -17.13 33.69 -13.04
C SER A 630 -16.10 33.99 -14.11
N GLU A 631 -15.02 33.22 -14.14
CA GLU A 631 -13.96 33.27 -15.14
C GLU A 631 -14.16 32.15 -16.17
N ILE A 632 -13.91 32.44 -17.45
CA ILE A 632 -14.03 31.49 -18.56
C ILE A 632 -12.66 31.33 -19.20
N VAL A 633 -12.22 30.08 -19.33
CA VAL A 633 -10.98 29.69 -19.99
C VAL A 633 -11.31 28.79 -21.18
N TYR A 634 -10.84 29.19 -22.35
CA TYR A 634 -10.88 28.40 -23.57
C TYR A 634 -9.59 27.61 -23.69
N ILE A 635 -9.74 26.32 -23.91
CA ILE A 635 -8.63 25.36 -24.02
C ILE A 635 -8.59 24.88 -25.47
N ARG A 636 -7.41 24.94 -26.07
CA ARG A 636 -7.14 24.39 -27.41
C ARG A 636 -6.18 23.21 -27.29
N TYR A 637 -6.31 22.25 -28.18
CA TYR A 637 -5.37 21.14 -28.37
C TYR A 637 -4.78 21.22 -29.78
N LYS A 638 -3.46 21.37 -29.90
CA LYS A 638 -2.75 21.59 -31.17
C LYS A 638 -3.44 22.64 -32.03
N ASP A 639 -3.72 23.78 -31.42
CA ASP A 639 -4.38 24.94 -32.04
C ASP A 639 -5.83 24.72 -32.48
N THR A 640 -6.44 23.58 -32.15
CA THR A 640 -7.87 23.34 -32.38
C THR A 640 -8.68 23.55 -31.11
N PRO A 641 -9.87 24.18 -31.18
CA PRO A 641 -10.80 24.29 -30.05
C PRO A 641 -11.08 22.92 -29.43
N PHE A 642 -10.90 22.83 -28.11
CA PHE A 642 -10.93 21.55 -27.41
C PHE A 642 -11.99 21.54 -26.31
N CYS A 643 -11.84 22.39 -25.30
CA CYS A 643 -12.74 22.49 -24.16
C CYS A 643 -12.93 23.94 -23.73
N THR A 644 -14.04 24.22 -23.08
CA THR A 644 -14.31 25.50 -22.41
C THR A 644 -14.65 25.22 -20.96
N LEU A 645 -13.90 25.84 -20.05
CA LEU A 645 -14.01 25.66 -18.61
C LEU A 645 -14.44 26.99 -17.99
N ARG A 646 -15.45 26.94 -17.11
CA ARG A 646 -15.91 28.08 -16.32
C ARG A 646 -15.82 27.77 -14.84
N PHE A 647 -15.34 28.74 -14.07
CA PHE A 647 -15.20 28.61 -12.63
C PHE A 647 -15.44 29.92 -11.88
N TYR A 648 -15.82 29.81 -10.60
CA TYR A 648 -15.90 30.95 -9.70
C TYR A 648 -14.55 31.16 -9.02
N PRO A 649 -13.94 32.35 -9.11
CA PRO A 649 -12.63 32.64 -8.53
C PRO A 649 -12.69 33.17 -7.09
N GLY A 650 -13.80 32.97 -6.36
CA GLY A 650 -14.07 33.60 -5.06
C GLY A 650 -13.06 33.28 -3.94
N ASP A 651 -13.26 33.88 -2.75
CA ASP A 651 -12.31 33.83 -1.62
C ASP A 651 -11.97 32.42 -1.10
N ASN A 652 -12.82 31.43 -1.41
CA ASN A 652 -12.56 30.00 -1.18
C ASN A 652 -12.23 29.37 -2.53
N GLU A 653 -11.20 28.50 -2.57
CA GLU A 653 -10.66 27.78 -3.75
C GLU A 653 -11.58 27.70 -4.98
N PRO A 654 -11.04 27.94 -6.20
CA PRO A 654 -11.85 28.15 -7.38
C PRO A 654 -12.73 26.93 -7.71
N LYS A 655 -14.04 27.12 -7.91
CA LYS A 655 -14.97 26.01 -8.18
C LYS A 655 -15.46 26.00 -9.61
N ILE A 656 -15.31 24.88 -10.30
CA ILE A 656 -15.84 24.61 -11.63
C ILE A 656 -17.37 24.59 -11.56
N ASN A 657 -17.99 25.40 -12.41
CA ASN A 657 -19.44 25.53 -12.55
C ASN A 657 -19.90 25.37 -14.01
N GLY A 658 -19.02 24.91 -14.89
CA GLY A 658 -19.32 24.65 -16.29
C GLY A 658 -18.10 24.09 -17.02
N LEU A 659 -18.32 23.05 -17.84
CA LEU A 659 -17.30 22.36 -18.62
C LEU A 659 -17.93 21.74 -19.86
N VAL A 660 -17.50 22.18 -21.05
CA VAL A 660 -18.05 21.74 -22.34
C VAL A 660 -16.92 21.50 -23.34
N GLY A 661 -17.00 20.42 -24.11
CA GLY A 661 -15.96 20.01 -25.07
C GLY A 661 -15.37 18.66 -24.71
N ASP A 662 -14.73 17.97 -25.65
CA ASP A 662 -14.25 16.57 -25.53
C ASP A 662 -15.07 15.66 -24.60
N SER A 663 -16.31 15.34 -25.00
CA SER A 663 -17.27 14.51 -24.25
C SER A 663 -17.80 15.10 -22.93
N TRP A 664 -17.32 16.26 -22.48
CA TRP A 664 -17.91 17.02 -21.38
C TRP A 664 -19.13 17.81 -21.83
N ASN A 665 -20.20 17.74 -21.02
CA ASN A 665 -21.42 18.52 -21.25
C ASN A 665 -22.07 18.91 -19.91
N PHE A 666 -21.40 19.80 -19.17
CA PHE A 666 -21.89 20.34 -17.91
C PHE A 666 -22.04 21.86 -17.97
N GLN A 667 -23.24 22.35 -17.68
CA GLN A 667 -23.60 23.77 -17.80
C GLN A 667 -23.78 24.46 -16.43
N GLY A 668 -23.89 23.72 -15.33
CA GLY A 668 -24.17 24.25 -13.99
C GLY A 668 -25.60 24.79 -13.81
N GLU A 669 -26.17 24.67 -12.60
CA GLU A 669 -27.59 24.95 -12.34
C GLU A 669 -28.01 26.44 -12.40
N ASN A 670 -27.07 27.40 -12.58
CA ASN A 670 -27.35 28.84 -12.46
C ASN A 670 -26.76 29.73 -13.58
N SER A 671 -26.42 29.19 -14.76
CA SER A 671 -25.92 30.04 -15.86
C SER A 671 -26.99 30.46 -16.85
N TYR A 672 -27.17 31.77 -17.01
CA TYR A 672 -28.06 32.37 -18.03
C TYR A 672 -27.53 32.20 -19.45
N THR A 673 -26.23 31.94 -19.62
CA THR A 673 -25.55 31.74 -20.90
C THR A 673 -24.97 30.32 -20.98
N PRO A 674 -25.39 29.51 -21.98
CA PRO A 674 -24.82 28.18 -22.19
C PRO A 674 -23.37 28.31 -22.66
N LEU A 675 -22.47 27.55 -22.05
CA LEU A 675 -21.10 27.37 -22.54
C LEU A 675 -21.11 26.56 -23.82
N LYS A 676 -20.27 26.96 -24.78
CA LYS A 676 -20.01 26.21 -25.99
C LYS A 676 -18.52 26.23 -26.30
N VAL A 677 -18.08 25.20 -27.01
CA VAL A 677 -16.77 25.24 -27.66
C VAL A 677 -16.89 26.23 -28.82
N VAL A 678 -16.16 27.33 -28.74
CA VAL A 678 -16.08 28.31 -29.82
C VAL A 678 -15.12 27.75 -30.87
N ASP A 679 -15.67 27.26 -31.98
CA ASP A 679 -14.87 26.78 -33.11
C ASP A 679 -15.05 27.63 -34.36
N TYR A 680 -13.98 27.67 -35.18
CA TYR A 680 -13.89 28.49 -36.37
C TYR A 680 -14.98 28.18 -37.40
N GLU A 681 -15.29 26.90 -37.59
CA GLU A 681 -16.30 26.47 -38.56
C GLU A 681 -17.70 26.88 -38.09
N GLU A 682 -17.98 26.74 -36.80
CA GLU A 682 -19.27 27.05 -36.19
C GLU A 682 -19.50 28.56 -36.10
N ALA A 683 -18.48 29.35 -35.75
CA ALA A 683 -18.55 30.81 -35.80
C ALA A 683 -18.93 31.31 -37.21
N VAL A 684 -18.32 30.73 -38.25
CA VAL A 684 -18.65 31.07 -39.65
C VAL A 684 -20.01 30.56 -40.07
N LYS A 685 -20.42 29.34 -39.68
CA LYS A 685 -21.77 28.82 -39.96
C LYS A 685 -22.85 29.70 -39.32
N ILE A 686 -22.66 30.09 -38.06
CA ILE A 686 -23.56 30.99 -37.33
C ILE A 686 -23.58 32.36 -38.01
N PHE A 687 -22.43 32.89 -38.39
CA PHE A 687 -22.35 34.14 -39.15
C PHE A 687 -23.14 34.04 -40.45
N ILE A 688 -22.88 33.03 -41.29
CA ILE A 688 -23.58 32.82 -42.57
C ILE A 688 -25.09 32.72 -42.34
N ARG A 689 -25.51 31.89 -41.38
CA ARG A 689 -26.91 31.55 -41.16
C ARG A 689 -27.71 32.68 -40.50
N TYR A 690 -27.15 33.28 -39.46
CA TYR A 690 -27.89 34.17 -38.56
C TYR A 690 -27.49 35.64 -38.66
N ILE A 691 -26.38 35.95 -39.36
CA ILE A 691 -25.92 37.34 -39.55
C ILE A 691 -25.93 37.73 -41.03
N LEU A 692 -25.28 36.95 -41.90
CA LEU A 692 -25.08 37.27 -43.31
C LEU A 692 -26.42 37.37 -44.05
N PHE A 693 -27.24 36.32 -43.99
CA PHE A 693 -28.52 36.25 -44.72
C PHE A 693 -29.76 36.58 -43.87
N SER A 694 -29.59 36.95 -42.60
CA SER A 694 -30.71 37.22 -41.68
C SER A 694 -31.23 38.66 -41.79
N SER A 695 -32.55 38.84 -41.67
CA SER A 695 -33.16 40.16 -41.48
C SER A 695 -33.10 40.65 -40.03
N GLU A 696 -32.81 39.76 -39.08
CA GLU A 696 -32.79 40.02 -37.63
C GLU A 696 -31.35 40.04 -37.09
N LYS A 697 -30.44 40.70 -37.81
CA LYS A 697 -28.99 40.66 -37.52
C LYS A 697 -28.66 41.10 -36.09
N GLN A 698 -29.33 42.13 -35.58
CA GLN A 698 -29.06 42.70 -34.25
C GLN A 698 -29.46 41.77 -33.10
N GLU A 699 -30.60 41.09 -33.20
CA GLU A 699 -31.05 40.12 -32.20
C GLU A 699 -30.16 38.87 -32.21
N ASN A 700 -29.79 38.40 -33.40
CA ASN A 700 -28.87 37.28 -33.56
C ASN A 700 -27.46 37.60 -33.05
N LEU A 701 -26.97 38.83 -33.26
CA LEU A 701 -25.67 39.26 -32.73
C LEU A 701 -25.64 39.21 -31.19
N ALA A 702 -26.72 39.62 -30.53
CA ALA A 702 -26.84 39.51 -29.07
C ALA A 702 -26.94 38.06 -28.58
N LYS A 703 -27.64 37.21 -29.34
CA LYS A 703 -27.84 35.79 -29.00
C LYS A 703 -26.59 34.92 -29.16
N TYR A 704 -25.73 35.25 -30.14
CA TYR A 704 -24.52 34.49 -30.49
C TYR A 704 -23.23 35.29 -30.20
N ASP A 705 -23.28 36.22 -29.24
CA ASP A 705 -22.18 37.11 -28.84
C ASP A 705 -20.85 36.36 -28.60
N GLU A 706 -20.92 35.14 -28.08
CA GLU A 706 -19.76 34.29 -27.80
C GLU A 706 -18.94 33.90 -29.04
N TYR A 707 -19.51 33.97 -30.25
CA TYR A 707 -18.84 33.62 -31.51
C TYR A 707 -18.27 34.83 -32.26
N PHE A 708 -18.49 36.05 -31.77
CA PHE A 708 -18.14 37.29 -32.48
C PHE A 708 -17.22 38.16 -31.63
N SER A 709 -16.16 38.68 -32.23
CA SER A 709 -15.32 39.69 -31.59
C SER A 709 -16.00 41.06 -31.55
N ASP A 710 -15.43 41.98 -30.80
CA ASP A 710 -15.86 43.39 -30.74
C ASP A 710 -15.81 44.06 -32.12
N ASN A 711 -14.84 43.67 -32.96
CA ASN A 711 -14.71 44.17 -34.33
C ASN A 711 -15.90 43.75 -35.17
N ILE A 712 -16.26 42.47 -35.17
CA ILE A 712 -17.46 41.99 -35.87
C ILE A 712 -18.72 42.64 -35.32
N ARG A 713 -18.83 42.83 -34.01
CA ARG A 713 -20.01 43.47 -33.42
C ARG A 713 -20.16 44.91 -33.90
N SER A 714 -19.08 45.68 -33.93
CA SER A 714 -19.09 47.02 -34.50
C SER A 714 -19.45 46.99 -35.98
N LEU A 715 -18.81 46.10 -36.74
CA LEU A 715 -18.98 45.96 -38.18
C LEU A 715 -20.42 45.60 -38.56
N VAL A 716 -21.02 44.60 -37.91
CA VAL A 716 -22.41 44.19 -38.16
C VAL A 716 -23.38 45.33 -37.87
N ASN A 717 -23.15 46.10 -36.81
CA ASN A 717 -23.97 47.27 -36.47
C ASN A 717 -23.85 48.38 -37.53
N ASP A 718 -22.65 48.62 -38.06
CA ASP A 718 -22.41 49.60 -39.13
C ASP A 718 -22.97 49.15 -40.49
N ARG A 719 -23.19 47.84 -40.66
CA ARG A 719 -23.59 47.18 -41.92
C ARG A 719 -24.99 46.55 -41.88
N LEU A 720 -25.85 46.92 -40.91
CA LEU A 720 -27.20 46.35 -40.75
C LEU A 720 -28.03 46.39 -42.04
N SER A 721 -27.89 47.45 -42.83
CA SER A 721 -28.67 47.72 -44.05
C SER A 721 -28.09 47.15 -45.36
N LEU A 722 -27.01 46.36 -45.31
CA LEU A 722 -26.46 45.73 -46.53
C LEU A 722 -27.39 44.62 -47.05
N ASP A 723 -27.87 44.80 -48.28
CA ASP A 723 -28.52 43.77 -49.09
C ASP A 723 -27.45 42.83 -49.63
N MET A 724 -27.50 41.56 -49.22
CA MET A 724 -26.49 40.58 -49.60
C MET A 724 -26.67 40.11 -51.05
N SER A 725 -25.55 39.92 -51.74
CA SER A 725 -25.55 39.33 -53.08
C SER A 725 -26.13 37.91 -53.05
N LYS A 726 -27.07 37.64 -53.96
CA LYS A 726 -27.63 36.29 -54.17
C LYS A 726 -26.58 35.28 -54.64
N ASP A 727 -25.46 35.76 -55.17
CA ASP A 727 -24.38 34.91 -55.68
C ASP A 727 -23.63 34.19 -54.56
N LEU A 728 -23.64 34.74 -53.34
CA LEU A 728 -23.05 34.11 -52.16
C LEU A 728 -23.79 32.83 -51.72
N ILE A 729 -25.04 32.63 -52.12
CA ILE A 729 -25.83 31.42 -51.79
C ILE A 729 -25.24 30.18 -52.48
N ASN A 730 -24.61 30.35 -53.64
CA ASN A 730 -24.02 29.27 -54.43
C ASN A 730 -22.50 29.15 -54.24
N THR A 731 -21.98 29.60 -53.09
CA THR A 731 -20.58 29.42 -52.71
C THR A 731 -20.41 28.19 -51.83
N ASP A 732 -19.17 27.70 -51.77
CA ASP A 732 -18.73 26.63 -50.89
C ASP A 732 -17.75 27.17 -49.84
N LEU A 733 -17.90 26.71 -48.60
CA LEU A 733 -17.03 27.04 -47.48
C LEU A 733 -15.83 26.08 -47.44
N TYR A 734 -14.64 26.67 -47.47
CA TYR A 734 -13.36 25.97 -47.36
C TYR A 734 -12.55 26.51 -46.17
N MET A 735 -11.61 25.69 -45.70
CA MET A 735 -10.59 26.08 -44.73
C MET A 735 -9.19 25.89 -45.33
N ASP A 736 -8.36 26.92 -45.18
CA ASP A 736 -6.92 26.88 -45.42
C ASP A 736 -6.20 26.56 -44.10
N MET A 737 -5.25 25.62 -44.17
CA MET A 737 -4.48 25.13 -43.02
C MET A 737 -2.99 25.52 -43.11
N GLU A 738 -2.54 26.17 -44.20
CA GLU A 738 -1.16 26.64 -44.34
C GLU A 738 -1.05 28.17 -44.44
N LYS A 739 0.14 28.67 -44.09
CA LYS A 739 0.49 30.09 -43.95
C LYS A 739 0.12 30.90 -45.20
N SER A 740 -0.88 31.77 -45.09
CA SER A 740 -1.04 32.85 -46.07
C SER A 740 0.04 33.92 -45.82
N SER A 741 0.66 34.43 -46.88
CA SER A 741 1.84 35.29 -46.81
C SER A 741 1.61 36.67 -46.17
N ASP A 742 0.36 37.05 -45.91
CA ASP A 742 -0.04 38.40 -45.47
C ASP A 742 -0.84 38.43 -44.15
N LEU A 743 -1.13 37.27 -43.53
CA LEU A 743 -1.85 37.18 -42.25
C LEU A 743 -0.91 36.77 -41.10
N LYS A 744 -1.31 37.04 -39.84
CA LYS A 744 -0.57 36.57 -38.66
C LYS A 744 -0.32 35.07 -38.81
N ALA A 745 0.94 34.67 -38.70
CA ALA A 745 1.32 33.27 -38.75
C ALA A 745 0.60 32.52 -37.62
N ASP A 746 -0.16 31.48 -37.98
CA ASP A 746 -0.74 30.44 -37.10
C ASP A 746 -2.28 30.46 -36.87
N GLU A 747 -3.05 31.32 -37.55
CA GLU A 747 -4.54 31.29 -37.48
C GLU A 747 -5.19 30.60 -38.71
N PRO A 748 -6.18 29.69 -38.51
CA PRO A 748 -6.89 29.07 -39.62
C PRO A 748 -7.74 30.11 -40.36
N THR A 749 -7.67 30.12 -41.69
CA THR A 749 -8.44 31.06 -42.52
C THR A 749 -9.56 30.31 -43.22
N LEU A 750 -10.82 30.72 -42.99
CA LEU A 750 -11.97 30.17 -43.69
C LEU A 750 -12.39 31.12 -44.80
N PHE A 751 -12.91 30.59 -45.91
CA PHE A 751 -13.35 31.44 -47.01
C PHE A 751 -14.48 30.82 -47.83
N LEU A 752 -15.34 31.68 -48.37
CA LEU A 752 -16.36 31.30 -49.35
C LEU A 752 -15.79 31.43 -50.76
N ARG A 753 -15.94 30.37 -51.54
CA ARG A 753 -15.45 30.31 -52.92
C ARG A 753 -16.54 29.88 -53.88
N ASN A 754 -16.54 30.45 -55.08
CA ASN A 754 -17.29 29.95 -56.23
C ASN A 754 -16.32 29.79 -57.42
N GLY A 755 -16.13 28.57 -57.90
CA GLY A 755 -15.19 28.32 -59.00
C GLY A 755 -13.73 28.52 -58.57
N TYR A 756 -13.06 29.59 -58.98
CA TYR A 756 -11.70 29.99 -58.52
C TYR A 756 -11.69 31.32 -57.77
N GLU A 757 -12.84 31.98 -57.63
CA GLU A 757 -12.94 33.28 -57.00
C GLU A 757 -13.32 33.14 -55.52
N VAL A 758 -12.57 33.84 -54.67
CA VAL A 758 -12.85 33.96 -53.24
C VAL A 758 -13.76 35.17 -53.02
N SER A 759 -14.93 34.95 -52.46
CA SER A 759 -15.95 35.99 -52.25
C SER A 759 -15.86 36.64 -50.86
N LEU A 760 -15.65 35.83 -49.82
CA LEU A 760 -15.46 36.29 -48.44
C LEU A 760 -14.33 35.51 -47.78
N VAL A 761 -13.53 36.21 -46.98
CA VAL A 761 -12.49 35.61 -46.12
C VAL A 761 -12.82 35.94 -44.66
N PHE A 762 -12.76 34.92 -43.82
CA PHE A 762 -13.03 34.98 -42.40
C PHE A 762 -11.73 34.75 -41.63
N THR A 763 -11.41 35.69 -40.74
CA THR A 763 -10.31 35.53 -39.78
C THR A 763 -10.87 35.57 -38.37
N PHE A 764 -10.08 35.08 -37.42
CA PHE A 764 -10.54 34.82 -36.08
C PHE A 764 -9.61 35.49 -35.07
N ASP A 765 -10.14 35.82 -33.90
CA ASP A 765 -9.30 36.25 -32.81
C ASP A 765 -8.65 35.04 -32.13
N ASP A 766 -7.80 35.31 -31.12
CA ASP A 766 -7.11 34.26 -30.37
C ASP A 766 -8.10 33.24 -29.75
N LEU A 767 -9.34 33.66 -29.46
CA LEU A 767 -10.41 32.85 -28.86
C LEU A 767 -11.17 31.99 -29.88
N GLY A 768 -10.86 32.11 -31.17
CA GLY A 768 -11.57 31.44 -32.26
C GLY A 768 -12.92 32.07 -32.61
N ARG A 769 -13.21 33.26 -32.08
CA ARG A 769 -14.37 34.06 -32.48
C ARG A 769 -14.09 34.67 -33.83
N LEU A 770 -15.12 34.79 -34.65
CA LEU A 770 -15.00 35.52 -35.91
C LEU A 770 -14.62 36.97 -35.59
N ASP A 771 -13.53 37.45 -36.18
CA ASP A 771 -12.93 38.75 -35.88
C ASP A 771 -12.97 39.73 -37.05
N HIS A 772 -12.61 39.26 -38.25
CA HIS A 772 -12.74 40.06 -39.47
C HIS A 772 -13.41 39.27 -40.60
N VAL A 773 -14.13 40.01 -41.45
CA VAL A 773 -14.78 39.51 -42.66
C VAL A 773 -14.41 40.40 -43.84
N TYR A 774 -13.46 39.93 -44.66
CA TYR A 774 -13.00 40.66 -45.84
C TYR A 774 -13.76 40.24 -47.09
N GLY A 775 -14.05 41.20 -47.97
CA GLY A 775 -14.70 40.96 -49.27
C GLY A 775 -16.17 41.42 -49.33
N ASP A 776 -16.79 41.26 -50.50
CA ASP A 776 -18.18 41.57 -50.86
C ASP A 776 -18.97 42.51 -49.91
N GLY A 777 -18.51 43.76 -49.79
CA GLY A 777 -19.23 44.83 -49.07
C GLY A 777 -19.03 44.89 -47.55
N TRP A 778 -18.18 44.02 -46.98
CA TRP A 778 -17.81 44.01 -45.56
C TRP A 778 -16.57 44.87 -45.30
N GLU A 779 -15.41 44.27 -45.03
CA GLU A 779 -14.14 44.98 -44.81
C GLU A 779 -13.28 44.99 -46.08
N GLU A 780 -12.53 46.08 -46.28
CA GLU A 780 -11.51 46.16 -47.33
C GLU A 780 -10.27 45.39 -46.89
N GLY A 781 -10.00 44.26 -47.55
CA GLY A 781 -8.79 43.46 -47.36
C GLY A 781 -7.98 43.33 -48.66
N ASN A 782 -6.68 43.07 -48.55
CA ASN A 782 -5.87 42.66 -49.70
C ASN A 782 -6.51 41.40 -50.31
N LYS A 783 -6.65 41.35 -51.63
CA LYS A 783 -7.05 40.13 -52.33
C LYS A 783 -6.05 39.02 -51.99
N LEU A 784 -6.44 38.11 -51.09
CA LEU A 784 -5.64 36.93 -50.79
C LEU A 784 -5.69 36.00 -52.01
N GLU A 785 -4.59 35.91 -52.74
CA GLU A 785 -4.38 34.85 -53.74
C GLU A 785 -4.08 33.57 -52.98
N ILE A 786 -5.10 32.71 -52.82
CA ILE A 786 -4.93 31.40 -52.17
C ILE A 786 -4.26 30.46 -53.19
N GLU A 787 -2.95 30.20 -53.03
CA GLU A 787 -2.20 29.25 -53.86
C GLU A 787 -2.73 27.82 -53.60
N GLY A 788 -3.61 27.37 -54.49
CA GLY A 788 -4.54 26.27 -54.26
C GLY A 788 -3.96 24.86 -54.25
N THR A 789 -3.11 24.53 -53.27
CA THR A 789 -2.59 23.16 -53.12
C THR A 789 -3.13 22.35 -51.94
N TYR A 790 -3.72 22.96 -50.91
CA TYR A 790 -4.40 22.21 -49.83
C TYR A 790 -5.61 23.00 -49.29
N THR A 791 -6.84 22.61 -49.66
CA THR A 791 -8.08 23.20 -49.13
C THR A 791 -9.01 22.11 -48.62
N LYS A 792 -9.42 22.19 -47.35
CA LYS A 792 -10.42 21.27 -46.78
C LYS A 792 -11.81 21.82 -47.10
N TYR A 793 -12.60 21.09 -47.88
CA TYR A 793 -14.01 21.39 -48.08
C TYR A 793 -14.80 21.15 -46.78
N ILE A 794 -15.58 22.14 -46.35
CA ILE A 794 -16.44 22.03 -45.17
C ILE A 794 -17.87 21.68 -45.62
N LYS A 795 -18.58 22.66 -46.20
CA LYS A 795 -19.99 22.56 -46.65
C LYS A 795 -20.33 23.65 -47.66
N SER A 796 -21.39 23.47 -48.44
CA SER A 796 -21.95 24.55 -49.26
C SER A 796 -22.76 25.52 -48.41
N THR A 797 -22.76 26.81 -48.78
CA THR A 797 -23.55 27.85 -48.11
C THR A 797 -25.03 27.50 -48.10
N ARG A 798 -25.53 26.94 -49.22
CA ARG A 798 -26.91 26.43 -49.32
C ARG A 798 -27.23 25.38 -48.25
N PHE A 799 -26.33 24.42 -48.05
CA PHE A 799 -26.55 23.37 -47.04
C PHE A 799 -26.57 23.94 -45.62
N ILE A 800 -25.70 24.92 -45.32
CA ILE A 800 -25.66 25.59 -44.01
C ILE A 800 -26.97 26.34 -43.71
N LEU A 801 -27.60 26.92 -44.74
CA LEU A 801 -28.88 27.63 -44.62
C LEU A 801 -30.10 26.70 -44.51
N GLU A 802 -29.99 25.45 -44.99
CA GLU A 802 -31.08 24.45 -44.96
C GLU A 802 -31.16 23.67 -43.64
N GLN A 803 -30.05 23.57 -42.89
CA GLN A 803 -30.03 23.12 -41.50
C GLN A 803 -30.56 24.21 -40.58
#